data_AF-A0A9D6ZSH6-F1
#
_entry.id   AF-A0A9D6ZSH6-F1
#
_cell.length_a   1.000
_cell.length_b   1.000
_cell.length_c   1.000
_cell.angle_alpha   90.00
_cell.angle_beta   90.00
_cell.angle_gamma   90.00
#
_symmetry.space_group_name_H-M   'P 1'
#
loop_
_entity.id
_entity.type
_entity.pdbx_description
1 polymer ?
#
loop_
_entity_poly.entity_id
_entity_poly.type
_entity_poly.pdbx_seq_one_letter_code
_entity_poly.pdbx_strand_id
1 'polypeptide(L)'
;MALGHTNPQADRMAWAPYNFVALPEKIVTAPASLPDHDAYQPDTFTGWFDVDIETCAPVFIRQAAGKAAFFSTEANEIEGRPRPTIPGSSLRGMIRALVEIAGYGRMRWVGKAPTFTFRAVAASRDDPLRDPYSEIIGRFSANVRAGYLQQTGDQWFIQPAISPAAINLPERGAFLKIKEHRIDRKDVPGFVRLNDPDYRPQWYPVGFDTEIASGQRGRYVRVTRIAQIDPRKPDAQFRFTGALVCSGNMKENNPAKDSPRKNHALVLPRDTREERKKLNLPEDKAAEPLPITKEAIRDYLAGLSPFQTEKLTAWDNKDGQSAKGCLKNGAPVFYVADKNRVVCFGHSPNFRVPARITGADHAATPFDFVPPTMREDPQPDFADAIFGWVEEADAGIKKQRAGRVAFGDARYVGNKKGVWFAPEAVFLRTLATPKPTTFQHYLVQNAKAGHNPDDKATLAHFGSSPSTTEIRGHKLYWHRGDAPDIQATQKELEHRKKLSDDDLEQKDQLPKVVPLKPGVQFTFRLCFENLRAEELGALGWALMLPGEVGKIYRHKIGMGKPLGMGAIAMTPRLTLTARADRYARLFDGEKFDLATKSADAGEFVRTFEAYVCARVAPGKTRLAQIERIQQLLTMLEWHASASDWLDRTRYMEIERGSDKINEYKERPVLPDPQTVVRTAPTRSIRMGRRSVSPAIEKIEETDYRYGKVKNFGLGQKQSFGFITPDGGGDEVFVHRNQLHGGLKTLDAGQRVRFKVRKGMQGLEAFDVQPE
;
A
#
# COMPACT_ATOMS: atom_id res chain seq x y z
N MET A 1 7.78 8.52 -25.99
CA MET A 1 8.27 7.15 -25.76
C MET A 1 8.13 6.86 -24.28
N ALA A 2 7.58 5.70 -23.91
CA ALA A 2 7.52 5.26 -22.51
C ALA A 2 8.93 5.16 -21.92
N LEU A 3 9.09 5.52 -20.66
CA LEU A 3 10.39 5.47 -20.00
C LEU A 3 10.76 4.03 -19.64
N GLY A 4 11.95 3.59 -20.05
CA GLY A 4 12.44 2.25 -19.72
C GLY A 4 12.79 2.12 -18.23
N HIS A 5 12.25 1.10 -17.56
CA HIS A 5 12.65 0.76 -16.20
C HIS A 5 13.99 0.04 -16.18
N THR A 6 14.90 0.48 -15.29
CA THR A 6 16.15 -0.21 -15.01
C THR A 6 15.93 -1.17 -13.84
N ASN A 7 16.24 -2.45 -14.04
CA ASN A 7 16.18 -3.45 -12.97
C ASN A 7 17.31 -3.24 -11.95
N PRO A 8 17.03 -3.36 -10.64
CA PRO A 8 18.06 -3.33 -9.59
C PRO A 8 18.93 -4.58 -9.62
N GLN A 9 20.10 -4.48 -9.00
CA GLN A 9 20.93 -5.63 -8.59
C GLN A 9 20.20 -6.50 -7.55
N ALA A 10 20.62 -7.77 -7.45
CA ALA A 10 19.92 -8.79 -6.67
C ALA A 10 19.78 -8.46 -5.17
N ASP A 11 20.71 -7.71 -4.59
CA ASP A 11 20.68 -7.26 -3.19
C ASP A 11 19.84 -5.99 -2.97
N ARG A 12 19.42 -5.32 -4.04
CA ARG A 12 18.56 -4.13 -4.06
C ARG A 12 17.15 -4.39 -4.56
N MET A 13 16.84 -5.64 -4.93
CA MET A 13 15.52 -6.10 -5.33
C MET A 13 14.52 -6.08 -4.16
N ALA A 14 13.35 -5.51 -4.41
CA ALA A 14 12.18 -5.64 -3.56
C ALA A 14 11.34 -6.86 -3.95
N TRP A 15 10.53 -7.34 -3.02
CA TRP A 15 9.62 -8.47 -3.20
C TRP A 15 8.18 -8.06 -2.86
N ALA A 16 7.25 -8.44 -3.72
CA ALA A 16 5.83 -8.17 -3.50
C ALA A 16 4.97 -9.24 -4.19
N PRO A 17 3.73 -9.50 -3.71
CA PRO A 17 2.79 -10.39 -4.39
C PRO A 17 2.15 -9.75 -5.62
N TYR A 18 2.61 -8.57 -5.99
CA TYR A 18 2.23 -7.88 -7.20
C TYR A 18 3.46 -7.44 -7.96
N ASN A 19 3.28 -7.22 -9.26
CA ASN A 19 4.19 -6.48 -10.09
C ASN A 19 3.40 -5.73 -11.16
N PHE A 20 4.09 -5.09 -12.10
CA PHE A 20 3.50 -4.28 -13.13
C PHE A 20 3.90 -4.77 -14.51
N VAL A 21 2.92 -4.76 -15.42
CA VAL A 21 3.20 -4.77 -16.86
C VAL A 21 3.40 -3.33 -17.27
N ALA A 22 4.54 -3.02 -17.88
CA ALA A 22 4.92 -1.67 -18.29
C ALA A 22 3.80 -0.97 -19.11
N LEU A 23 3.78 0.36 -19.10
CA LEU A 23 2.92 1.10 -20.03
C LEU A 23 3.34 0.81 -21.48
N PRO A 24 2.38 0.79 -22.43
CA PRO A 24 2.73 0.68 -23.82
C PRO A 24 3.44 1.96 -24.29
N GLU A 25 4.39 1.84 -25.23
CA GLU A 25 5.12 2.96 -25.79
C GLU A 25 4.25 3.84 -26.70
N LYS A 26 3.15 3.28 -27.22
CA LYS A 26 2.10 3.94 -28.00
C LYS A 26 0.79 3.18 -27.89
N ILE A 27 -0.33 3.86 -28.15
CA ILE A 27 -1.64 3.24 -28.23
C ILE A 27 -1.79 2.56 -29.59
N VAL A 28 -2.39 1.35 -29.61
CA VAL A 28 -2.84 0.72 -30.85
C VAL A 28 -4.35 0.88 -30.96
N THR A 29 -4.77 1.62 -31.97
CA THR A 29 -6.18 1.90 -32.22
C THR A 29 -6.86 0.72 -32.93
N ALA A 30 -8.13 0.50 -32.59
CA ALA A 30 -9.02 -0.30 -33.42
C ALA A 30 -9.27 0.44 -34.75
N PRO A 31 -9.65 -0.25 -35.84
CA PRO A 31 -9.83 0.42 -37.12
C PRO A 31 -10.93 1.49 -37.06
N ALA A 32 -10.72 2.58 -37.80
CA ALA A 32 -11.27 3.91 -37.52
C ALA A 32 -12.81 4.03 -37.47
N SER A 33 -13.54 3.25 -38.27
CA SER A 33 -15.01 3.21 -38.21
C SER A 33 -15.47 2.08 -37.31
N LEU A 34 -16.31 2.35 -36.31
CA LEU A 34 -16.96 1.29 -35.52
C LEU A 34 -18.35 0.99 -36.09
N PRO A 35 -18.72 -0.29 -36.26
CA PRO A 35 -20.06 -0.72 -36.68
C PRO A 35 -21.19 -0.09 -35.87
N ASP A 36 -22.17 0.52 -36.53
CA ASP A 36 -23.40 0.95 -35.86
C ASP A 36 -24.14 -0.23 -35.21
N HIS A 37 -24.88 0.06 -34.15
CA HIS A 37 -25.56 -0.97 -33.35
C HIS A 37 -26.90 -1.42 -33.97
N ASP A 38 -27.43 -0.67 -34.94
CA ASP A 38 -28.71 -0.90 -35.60
C ASP A 38 -28.57 -1.60 -36.97
N ALA A 39 -27.34 -1.81 -37.44
CA ALA A 39 -27.07 -2.41 -38.74
C ALA A 39 -26.10 -3.58 -38.65
N TYR A 40 -26.31 -4.59 -39.50
CA TYR A 40 -25.32 -5.63 -39.74
C TYR A 40 -24.25 -5.14 -40.69
N GLN A 41 -23.00 -5.44 -40.35
CA GLN A 41 -21.87 -5.04 -41.18
C GLN A 41 -21.34 -6.24 -41.96
N PRO A 42 -21.18 -6.12 -43.30
CA PRO A 42 -20.41 -7.06 -44.10
C PRO A 42 -19.01 -7.26 -43.50
N ASP A 43 -18.42 -8.45 -43.68
CA ASP A 43 -17.06 -8.79 -43.23
C ASP A 43 -16.82 -8.70 -41.70
N THR A 44 -17.90 -8.77 -40.91
CA THR A 44 -17.84 -8.88 -39.44
C THR A 44 -18.44 -10.19 -38.94
N PHE A 45 -18.10 -10.53 -37.70
CA PHE A 45 -18.46 -11.79 -37.06
C PHE A 45 -19.41 -11.56 -35.89
N THR A 46 -20.43 -12.41 -35.82
CA THR A 46 -21.41 -12.45 -34.73
C THR A 46 -21.56 -13.88 -34.24
N GLY A 47 -21.61 -14.06 -32.92
CA GLY A 47 -21.62 -15.39 -32.32
C GLY A 47 -21.44 -15.36 -30.82
N TRP A 48 -20.91 -16.44 -30.27
CA TRP A 48 -20.59 -16.54 -28.85
C TRP A 48 -19.43 -17.49 -28.57
N PHE A 49 -18.85 -17.33 -27.39
CA PHE A 49 -18.02 -18.33 -26.75
C PHE A 49 -18.80 -19.02 -25.63
N ASP A 50 -18.85 -20.34 -25.65
CA ASP A 50 -19.16 -21.14 -24.47
C ASP A 50 -17.85 -21.46 -23.76
N VAL A 51 -17.73 -21.07 -22.50
CA VAL A 51 -16.45 -21.09 -21.77
C VAL A 51 -16.59 -21.85 -20.48
N ASP A 52 -15.83 -22.93 -20.36
CA ASP A 52 -15.72 -23.69 -19.13
C ASP A 52 -14.60 -23.12 -18.26
N ILE A 53 -14.86 -23.03 -16.96
CA ILE A 53 -13.94 -22.51 -15.95
C ILE A 53 -13.67 -23.61 -14.92
N GLU A 54 -12.41 -23.77 -14.54
CA GLU A 54 -12.02 -24.57 -13.37
C GLU A 54 -11.20 -23.71 -12.39
N THR A 55 -11.54 -23.71 -11.11
CA THR A 55 -10.75 -23.02 -10.08
C THR A 55 -9.41 -23.75 -9.86
N CYS A 56 -8.30 -23.03 -9.93
CA CYS A 56 -6.97 -23.61 -9.69
C CYS A 56 -6.41 -23.28 -8.31
N ALA A 57 -6.88 -22.17 -7.71
CA ALA A 57 -6.60 -21.76 -6.34
C ALA A 57 -7.92 -21.43 -5.63
N PRO A 58 -7.92 -21.22 -4.30
CA PRO A 58 -9.13 -20.79 -3.61
C PRO A 58 -9.70 -19.51 -4.24
N VAL A 59 -11.01 -19.46 -4.48
CA VAL A 59 -11.68 -18.31 -5.12
C VAL A 59 -12.70 -17.72 -4.17
N PHE A 60 -12.71 -16.39 -4.04
CA PHE A 60 -13.73 -15.67 -3.28
C PHE A 60 -14.20 -14.45 -4.06
N ILE A 61 -15.52 -14.31 -4.21
CA ILE A 61 -16.16 -13.17 -4.87
C ILE A 61 -17.24 -12.63 -3.93
N ARG A 62 -17.15 -11.35 -3.57
CA ARG A 62 -18.08 -10.71 -2.63
C ARG A 62 -19.40 -10.37 -3.33
N GLN A 63 -20.50 -10.59 -2.63
CA GLN A 63 -21.84 -10.14 -3.04
C GLN A 63 -22.00 -8.64 -2.74
N ALA A 64 -22.64 -7.91 -3.64
CA ALA A 64 -23.16 -6.58 -3.33
C ALA A 64 -24.38 -6.75 -2.40
N ALA A 65 -24.34 -6.11 -1.22
CA ALA A 65 -25.33 -6.14 -0.14
C ALA A 65 -25.23 -7.29 0.90
N GLY A 66 -24.60 -6.98 2.03
CA GLY A 66 -25.13 -7.30 3.36
C GLY A 66 -25.00 -8.72 3.92
N LYS A 67 -25.43 -9.79 3.23
CA LYS A 67 -25.46 -11.14 3.81
C LYS A 67 -25.30 -12.21 2.72
N ALA A 68 -24.41 -13.18 3.02
CA ALA A 68 -23.93 -14.31 2.21
C ALA A 68 -22.81 -14.04 1.19
N ALA A 69 -21.94 -15.03 1.03
CA ALA A 69 -20.87 -15.10 0.04
C ALA A 69 -21.42 -15.79 -1.21
N PHE A 70 -21.06 -15.28 -2.40
CA PHE A 70 -21.54 -15.66 -3.72
C PHE A 70 -22.97 -15.22 -4.06
N PHE A 71 -23.12 -14.69 -5.27
CA PHE A 71 -24.42 -14.39 -5.88
C PHE A 71 -25.10 -15.74 -6.16
N SER A 72 -26.34 -15.94 -5.73
CA SER A 72 -27.20 -17.00 -6.25
C SER A 72 -28.52 -16.38 -6.66
N THR A 73 -28.85 -16.45 -7.95
CA THR A 73 -30.20 -16.21 -8.46
C THR A 73 -31.08 -17.44 -8.34
N GLU A 74 -30.51 -18.57 -7.91
CA GLU A 74 -31.20 -19.85 -7.82
C GLU A 74 -31.47 -20.20 -6.34
N ALA A 75 -32.65 -20.75 -6.06
CA ALA A 75 -33.07 -21.17 -4.72
C ALA A 75 -32.33 -22.41 -4.17
N ASN A 76 -31.39 -22.96 -4.95
CA ASN A 76 -30.72 -24.23 -4.65
C ASN A 76 -29.44 -24.02 -3.83
N GLU A 77 -29.27 -24.87 -2.82
CA GLU A 77 -28.08 -24.91 -1.97
C GLU A 77 -27.14 -26.06 -2.34
N ILE A 78 -25.85 -25.87 -2.08
CA ILE A 78 -24.81 -26.90 -2.14
C ILE A 78 -24.07 -26.90 -0.81
N GLU A 79 -24.05 -28.04 -0.14
CA GLU A 79 -23.40 -28.20 1.17
C GLU A 79 -23.89 -27.15 2.20
N GLY A 80 -25.21 -26.88 2.21
CA GLY A 80 -25.86 -25.95 3.15
C GLY A 80 -25.56 -24.47 2.91
N ARG A 81 -25.14 -24.10 1.69
CA ARG A 81 -24.81 -22.72 1.29
C ARG A 81 -25.36 -22.43 -0.11
N PRO A 82 -25.61 -21.17 -0.47
CA PRO A 82 -26.08 -20.82 -1.81
C PRO A 82 -25.15 -21.36 -2.90
N ARG A 83 -25.74 -21.87 -3.99
CA ARG A 83 -24.98 -22.33 -5.16
C ARG A 83 -24.03 -21.22 -5.63
N PRO A 84 -22.73 -21.50 -5.78
CA PRO A 84 -21.79 -20.47 -6.15
C PRO A 84 -22.00 -20.03 -7.61
N THR A 85 -21.90 -18.72 -7.84
CA THR A 85 -21.94 -18.10 -9.17
C THR A 85 -20.84 -17.06 -9.28
N ILE A 86 -20.17 -17.01 -10.44
CA ILE A 86 -19.22 -15.93 -10.77
C ILE A 86 -19.97 -14.88 -11.60
N PRO A 87 -20.09 -13.62 -11.13
CA PRO A 87 -20.81 -12.59 -11.86
C PRO A 87 -20.20 -12.30 -13.23
N GLY A 88 -21.03 -12.16 -14.26
CA GLY A 88 -20.64 -11.78 -15.62
C GLY A 88 -19.90 -10.45 -15.67
N SER A 89 -20.22 -9.53 -14.75
CA SER A 89 -19.50 -8.26 -14.58
C SER A 89 -18.03 -8.44 -14.15
N SER A 90 -17.76 -9.44 -13.29
CA SER A 90 -16.39 -9.77 -12.86
C SER A 90 -15.58 -10.40 -14.00
N LEU A 91 -16.21 -11.27 -14.79
CA LEU A 91 -15.62 -11.86 -16.00
C LEU A 91 -15.33 -10.80 -17.06
N ARG A 92 -16.31 -9.93 -17.33
CA ARG A 92 -16.18 -8.80 -18.25
C ARG A 92 -15.01 -7.90 -17.85
N GLY A 93 -14.91 -7.51 -16.58
CA GLY A 93 -13.83 -6.65 -16.09
C GLY A 93 -12.45 -7.30 -16.23
N MET A 94 -12.33 -8.58 -15.90
CA MET A 94 -11.09 -9.35 -16.04
C MET A 94 -10.64 -9.46 -17.51
N ILE A 95 -11.54 -9.85 -18.42
CA ILE A 95 -11.23 -10.04 -19.83
C ILE A 95 -10.97 -8.69 -20.51
N ARG A 96 -11.73 -7.63 -20.18
CA ARG A 96 -11.46 -6.26 -20.66
C ARG A 96 -10.05 -5.82 -20.29
N ALA A 97 -9.62 -6.03 -19.05
CA ALA A 97 -8.29 -5.64 -18.61
C ALA A 97 -7.18 -6.35 -19.39
N LEU A 98 -7.37 -7.63 -19.74
CA LEU A 98 -6.42 -8.37 -20.57
C LEU A 98 -6.40 -7.86 -22.02
N VAL A 99 -7.55 -7.53 -22.59
CA VAL A 99 -7.65 -6.91 -23.92
C VAL A 99 -6.97 -5.54 -23.94
N GLU A 100 -7.18 -4.72 -22.90
CA GLU A 100 -6.53 -3.42 -22.75
C GLU A 100 -5.00 -3.55 -22.71
N ILE A 101 -4.47 -4.50 -21.95
CA ILE A 101 -3.02 -4.72 -21.88
C ILE A 101 -2.51 -5.30 -23.21
N ALA A 102 -3.06 -6.40 -23.71
CA ALA A 102 -2.55 -7.09 -24.89
C ALA A 102 -2.74 -6.30 -26.19
N GLY A 103 -3.82 -5.52 -26.27
CA GLY A 103 -4.16 -4.66 -27.40
C GLY A 103 -3.51 -3.28 -27.36
N TYR A 104 -2.58 -3.00 -26.42
CA TYR A 104 -1.92 -1.70 -26.28
C TYR A 104 -2.93 -0.55 -26.14
N GLY A 105 -3.95 -0.78 -25.31
CA GLY A 105 -5.00 0.18 -25.01
C GLY A 105 -4.50 1.34 -24.14
N ARG A 106 -5.30 2.39 -24.10
CA ARG A 106 -5.00 3.62 -23.35
C ARG A 106 -5.35 3.48 -21.87
N MET A 107 -4.72 4.29 -21.02
CA MET A 107 -4.96 4.25 -19.58
C MET A 107 -6.01 5.27 -19.16
N ARG A 108 -7.30 4.92 -19.30
CA ARG A 108 -8.43 5.85 -19.05
C ARG A 108 -8.68 6.13 -17.58
N TRP A 109 -8.60 5.10 -16.75
CA TRP A 109 -9.09 5.14 -15.36
C TRP A 109 -7.99 5.47 -14.36
N VAL A 110 -7.43 6.68 -14.47
CA VAL A 110 -6.43 7.16 -13.50
C VAL A 110 -6.99 8.36 -12.75
N GLY A 111 -7.17 8.19 -11.44
CA GLY A 111 -7.72 9.22 -10.59
C GLY A 111 -6.78 10.42 -10.43
N LYS A 112 -7.36 11.62 -10.38
CA LYS A 112 -6.70 12.86 -9.92
C LYS A 112 -6.65 12.97 -8.39
N ALA A 113 -6.94 11.87 -7.69
CA ALA A 113 -6.94 11.74 -6.24
C ALA A 113 -6.57 10.30 -5.83
N PRO A 114 -6.03 10.08 -4.62
CA PRO A 114 -5.60 11.10 -3.66
C PRO A 114 -4.35 11.86 -4.17
N THR A 115 -4.12 13.07 -3.65
CA THR A 115 -2.84 13.74 -3.85
C THR A 115 -1.77 13.11 -2.96
N PHE A 116 -0.53 13.09 -3.44
CA PHE A 116 0.59 12.52 -2.70
C PHE A 116 1.12 13.51 -1.67
N THR A 117 1.15 13.08 -0.40
CA THR A 117 1.77 13.82 0.70
C THR A 117 2.78 12.95 1.42
N PHE A 118 3.82 13.57 1.99
CA PHE A 118 4.90 12.85 2.63
C PHE A 118 5.48 13.61 3.83
N ARG A 119 6.29 12.91 4.64
CA ARG A 119 6.99 13.48 5.79
C ARG A 119 8.32 12.78 6.00
N ALA A 120 9.41 13.54 6.16
CA ALA A 120 10.78 13.01 6.23
C ALA A 120 11.62 13.60 7.38
N VAL A 121 11.01 13.84 8.55
CA VAL A 121 11.61 14.54 9.71
C VAL A 121 12.91 13.91 10.24
N ALA A 122 13.03 12.59 10.14
CA ALA A 122 14.19 11.82 10.63
C ALA A 122 14.76 10.93 9.53
N ALA A 123 14.58 11.34 8.28
CA ALA A 123 15.09 10.60 7.14
C ALA A 123 16.63 10.60 7.13
N SER A 124 17.19 9.48 6.69
CA SER A 124 18.64 9.31 6.53
C SER A 124 19.19 10.24 5.45
N ARG A 125 20.51 10.49 5.45
CA ARG A 125 21.09 11.52 4.56
C ARG A 125 20.89 11.20 3.08
N ASP A 126 20.83 9.93 2.77
CA ASP A 126 20.62 9.27 1.49
C ASP A 126 19.13 9.00 1.18
N ASP A 127 18.18 9.47 1.99
CA ASP A 127 16.76 9.33 1.68
C ASP A 127 16.31 10.41 0.67
N PRO A 128 15.69 10.02 -0.46
CA PRO A 128 15.35 10.96 -1.54
C PRO A 128 14.25 11.97 -1.14
N LEU A 129 13.47 11.70 -0.08
CA LEU A 129 12.46 12.64 0.40
C LEU A 129 13.00 13.63 1.45
N ARG A 130 14.25 13.47 1.90
CA ARG A 130 14.82 14.30 2.97
C ARG A 130 14.94 15.76 2.57
N ASP A 131 15.59 16.02 1.43
CA ASP A 131 15.87 17.37 0.97
C ASP A 131 14.59 18.07 0.50
N PRO A 132 13.71 17.44 -0.31
CA PRO A 132 12.40 18.02 -0.65
C PRO A 132 11.55 18.39 0.58
N TYR A 133 11.59 17.58 1.64
CA TYR A 133 10.90 17.93 2.89
C TYR A 133 11.56 19.12 3.60
N SER A 134 12.90 19.15 3.63
CA SER A 134 13.68 20.18 4.31
C SER A 134 13.63 21.53 3.59
N GLU A 135 13.45 21.55 2.27
CA GLU A 135 13.23 22.78 1.50
C GLU A 135 11.92 23.46 1.90
N ILE A 136 10.84 22.67 2.08
CA ILE A 136 9.53 23.21 2.47
C ILE A 136 9.53 23.62 3.95
N ILE A 137 9.87 22.70 4.84
CA ILE A 137 9.76 22.88 6.30
C ILE A 137 10.93 23.68 6.89
N GLY A 138 12.05 23.76 6.17
CA GLY A 138 13.30 24.33 6.65
C GLY A 138 14.06 23.34 7.54
N ARG A 139 15.40 23.41 7.53
CA ARG A 139 16.23 22.64 8.48
C ARG A 139 15.82 22.99 9.91
N PHE A 140 15.55 21.98 10.72
CA PHE A 140 15.02 22.13 12.09
C PHE A 140 13.71 22.95 12.19
N SER A 141 12.87 22.87 11.15
CA SER A 141 11.58 23.58 11.07
C SER A 141 11.70 25.10 10.99
N ALA A 142 12.82 25.63 10.45
CA ALA A 142 13.08 27.06 10.36
C ALA A 142 12.03 27.85 9.53
N ASN A 143 11.36 27.21 8.57
CA ASN A 143 10.33 27.85 7.77
C ASN A 143 8.93 27.74 8.40
N VAL A 144 8.79 26.93 9.46
CA VAL A 144 7.50 26.68 10.11
C VAL A 144 7.16 27.82 11.05
N ARG A 145 6.00 28.42 10.81
CA ARG A 145 5.35 29.42 11.65
C ARG A 145 4.18 28.80 12.42
N ALA A 146 3.67 29.51 13.41
CA ALA A 146 2.49 29.13 14.17
C ALA A 146 1.45 30.24 14.12
N GLY A 147 0.18 29.88 14.22
CA GLY A 147 -0.93 30.81 14.16
C GLY A 147 -2.26 30.12 14.46
N TYR A 148 -3.35 30.83 14.17
CA TYR A 148 -4.70 30.39 14.47
C TYR A 148 -5.56 30.49 13.21
N LEU A 149 -6.33 29.43 12.93
CA LEU A 149 -7.29 29.44 11.85
C LEU A 149 -8.35 30.53 12.10
N GLN A 150 -8.70 31.26 11.05
CA GLN A 150 -9.77 32.23 11.04
C GLN A 150 -10.65 31.99 9.82
N GLN A 151 -11.96 32.00 9.99
CA GLN A 151 -12.91 31.89 8.89
C GLN A 151 -13.58 33.24 8.64
N THR A 152 -13.68 33.64 7.37
CA THR A 152 -14.42 34.84 6.95
C THR A 152 -15.20 34.48 5.69
N GLY A 153 -16.51 34.35 5.80
CA GLY A 153 -17.34 33.72 4.78
C GLY A 153 -16.88 32.27 4.51
N ASP A 154 -16.67 31.94 3.24
CA ASP A 154 -16.19 30.62 2.80
C ASP A 154 -14.66 30.50 2.74
N GLN A 155 -13.95 31.57 3.08
CA GLN A 155 -12.49 31.62 3.02
C GLN A 155 -11.86 31.38 4.39
N TRP A 156 -10.71 30.71 4.36
CA TRP A 156 -9.90 30.44 5.53
C TRP A 156 -8.62 31.26 5.49
N PHE A 157 -8.24 31.76 6.66
CA PHE A 157 -7.05 32.54 6.91
C PHE A 157 -6.29 31.93 8.09
N ILE A 158 -5.01 32.27 8.22
CA ILE A 158 -4.25 32.07 9.46
C ILE A 158 -3.90 33.45 9.99
N GLN A 159 -4.39 33.79 11.18
CA GLN A 159 -3.86 34.88 11.98
C GLN A 159 -2.53 34.43 12.58
N PRO A 160 -1.39 35.03 12.21
CA PRO A 160 -0.09 34.65 12.78
C PRO A 160 -0.08 34.79 14.30
N ALA A 161 0.68 33.94 14.99
CA ALA A 161 0.95 34.08 16.42
C ALA A 161 2.18 34.96 16.65
N ILE A 162 2.21 35.63 17.81
CA ILE A 162 3.38 36.38 18.27
C ILE A 162 4.56 35.41 18.36
N SER A 163 5.70 35.74 17.75
CA SER A 163 6.87 34.87 17.82
C SER A 163 7.56 34.99 19.20
N PRO A 164 8.19 33.92 19.71
CA PRO A 164 9.00 34.02 20.93
C PRO A 164 10.07 35.12 20.86
N ALA A 165 10.69 35.31 19.68
CA ALA A 165 11.67 36.36 19.46
C ALA A 165 11.07 37.78 19.62
N ALA A 166 9.82 38.01 19.21
CA ALA A 166 9.15 39.31 19.33
C ALA A 166 8.99 39.77 20.79
N ILE A 167 8.96 38.82 21.74
CA ILE A 167 8.89 39.07 23.18
C ILE A 167 10.21 38.76 23.90
N ASN A 168 11.34 38.82 23.17
CA ASN A 168 12.70 38.64 23.70
C ASN A 168 12.98 37.28 24.36
N LEU A 169 12.27 36.23 23.97
CA LEU A 169 12.60 34.87 24.36
C LEU A 169 13.67 34.28 23.44
N PRO A 170 14.65 33.51 23.97
CA PRO A 170 15.80 32.97 23.19
C PRO A 170 15.43 31.87 22.18
N GLU A 171 14.14 31.57 22.01
CA GLU A 171 13.63 30.48 21.19
C GLU A 171 13.72 30.84 19.71
N ARG A 172 14.46 30.03 18.95
CA ARG A 172 14.64 30.22 17.51
C ARG A 172 13.41 29.82 16.68
N GLY A 173 12.47 29.07 17.25
CA GLY A 173 11.28 28.57 16.55
C GLY A 173 10.06 29.45 16.76
N ALA A 174 9.01 29.23 15.98
CA ALA A 174 7.76 29.99 16.06
C ALA A 174 6.84 29.61 17.23
N PHE A 175 7.25 28.68 18.09
CA PHE A 175 6.47 28.17 19.21
C PHE A 175 7.40 27.66 20.32
N LEU A 176 6.89 27.57 21.55
CA LEU A 176 7.62 27.02 22.70
C LEU A 176 7.38 25.51 22.82
N LYS A 177 8.30 24.80 23.46
CA LYS A 177 8.16 23.36 23.74
C LYS A 177 7.99 23.14 25.25
N ILE A 178 7.01 22.32 25.62
CA ILE A 178 6.77 21.93 27.01
C ILE A 178 6.85 20.42 27.16
N LYS A 179 7.54 19.93 28.19
CA LYS A 179 7.60 18.50 28.52
C LYS A 179 6.25 18.05 29.10
N GLU A 180 5.75 16.90 28.66
CA GLU A 180 4.44 16.39 29.07
C GLU A 180 4.29 16.24 30.60
N HIS A 181 5.34 15.85 31.30
CA HIS A 181 5.29 15.70 32.77
C HIS A 181 5.08 17.02 33.52
N ARG A 182 5.20 18.18 32.86
CA ARG A 182 4.95 19.50 33.45
C ARG A 182 3.49 19.95 33.31
N ILE A 183 2.64 19.12 32.69
CA ILE A 183 1.23 19.42 32.50
C ILE A 183 0.44 18.52 33.45
N ASP A 184 -0.14 19.11 34.48
CA ASP A 184 -1.09 18.42 35.35
C ASP A 184 -2.49 18.46 34.72
N ARG A 185 -3.22 17.35 34.83
CA ARG A 185 -4.62 17.25 34.37
C ARG A 185 -5.56 18.10 35.20
N LYS A 186 -5.18 18.43 36.45
CA LYS A 186 -5.94 19.33 37.32
C LYS A 186 -5.88 20.76 36.80
N ASP A 187 -4.71 21.17 36.30
CA ASP A 187 -4.48 22.52 35.77
C ASP A 187 -4.98 22.67 34.33
N VAL A 188 -4.98 21.58 33.55
CA VAL A 188 -5.56 21.53 32.21
C VAL A 188 -6.59 20.38 32.12
N PRO A 189 -7.83 20.61 32.58
CA PRO A 189 -8.90 19.62 32.53
C PRO A 189 -9.10 18.99 31.15
N GLY A 190 -9.25 17.67 31.14
CA GLY A 190 -9.45 16.89 29.91
C GLY A 190 -8.18 16.62 29.11
N PHE A 191 -6.99 17.06 29.57
CA PHE A 191 -5.71 16.75 28.94
C PHE A 191 -5.42 15.24 28.91
N VAL A 192 -5.42 14.66 27.71
CA VAL A 192 -5.04 13.26 27.48
C VAL A 192 -3.54 13.16 27.14
N ARG A 193 -2.83 12.23 27.79
CA ARG A 193 -1.37 12.09 27.63
C ARG A 193 -1.06 11.30 26.35
N LEU A 194 0.15 11.47 25.80
CA LEU A 194 0.59 10.77 24.58
C LEU A 194 0.52 9.24 24.69
N ASN A 195 0.68 8.70 25.90
CA ASN A 195 0.67 7.26 26.12
C ASN A 195 -0.69 6.67 26.48
N ASP A 196 -1.68 7.53 26.71
CA ASP A 196 -3.02 7.13 27.08
C ASP A 196 -3.71 6.39 25.91
N PRO A 197 -4.44 5.28 26.15
CA PRO A 197 -5.20 4.58 25.12
C PRO A 197 -6.21 5.48 24.39
N ASP A 198 -6.77 6.47 25.09
CA ASP A 198 -7.79 7.38 24.55
C ASP A 198 -7.18 8.64 23.92
N TYR A 199 -5.89 8.63 23.64
CA TYR A 199 -5.20 9.76 23.04
C TYR A 199 -5.85 10.17 21.72
N ARG A 200 -6.13 11.47 21.60
CA ARG A 200 -6.58 12.13 20.38
C ARG A 200 -5.83 13.43 20.16
N PRO A 201 -5.68 13.91 18.90
CA PRO A 201 -5.24 15.28 18.66
C PRO A 201 -6.15 16.26 19.40
N GLN A 202 -5.54 17.13 20.20
CA GLN A 202 -6.27 18.04 21.08
C GLN A 202 -5.46 19.33 21.27
N TRP A 203 -6.14 20.41 21.64
CA TRP A 203 -5.52 21.67 22.02
C TRP A 203 -6.35 22.38 23.09
N TYR A 204 -5.68 23.22 23.89
CA TYR A 204 -6.31 23.93 25.01
C TYR A 204 -5.85 25.38 25.04
N PRO A 205 -6.75 26.37 25.18
CA PRO A 205 -6.38 27.72 25.59
C PRO A 205 -5.74 27.69 26.99
N VAL A 206 -4.53 28.21 27.13
CA VAL A 206 -3.77 28.13 28.39
C VAL A 206 -3.07 29.45 28.71
N GLY A 207 -2.99 29.75 30.00
CA GLY A 207 -2.10 30.75 30.56
C GLY A 207 -0.83 30.06 31.08
N PHE A 208 0.32 30.70 30.95
CA PHE A 208 1.59 30.12 31.38
C PHE A 208 2.64 31.17 31.76
N ASP A 209 3.55 30.75 32.62
CA ASP A 209 4.74 31.50 33.00
C ASP A 209 5.99 30.80 32.49
N THR A 210 7.02 31.60 32.20
CA THR A 210 8.29 31.10 31.68
C THR A 210 9.46 31.74 32.38
N GLU A 211 10.57 31.02 32.44
CA GLU A 211 11.88 31.55 32.76
C GLU A 211 12.90 31.16 31.69
N ILE A 212 14.02 31.87 31.69
CA ILE A 212 15.15 31.57 30.80
C ILE A 212 16.11 30.67 31.57
N ALA A 213 16.31 29.45 31.06
CA ALA A 213 17.23 28.48 31.60
C ALA A 213 18.42 28.27 30.65
N SER A 214 19.52 27.74 31.19
CA SER A 214 20.71 27.39 30.41
C SER A 214 20.84 25.87 30.33
N GLY A 215 21.17 25.37 29.14
CA GLY A 215 21.46 23.96 28.91
C GLY A 215 22.65 23.76 27.98
N GLN A 216 22.97 22.50 27.68
CA GLN A 216 24.13 22.14 26.84
C GLN A 216 24.13 22.75 25.44
N ARG A 217 22.97 23.19 24.92
CA ARG A 217 22.81 23.81 23.60
C ARG A 217 22.56 25.33 23.67
N GLY A 218 22.83 25.95 24.81
CA GLY A 218 22.62 27.38 25.06
C GLY A 218 21.37 27.67 25.90
N ARG A 219 20.95 28.94 25.87
CA ARG A 219 19.75 29.42 26.57
C ARG A 219 18.48 28.87 25.92
N TYR A 220 17.50 28.51 26.74
CA TYR A 220 16.19 28.03 26.31
C TYR A 220 15.10 28.49 27.29
N VAL A 221 13.86 28.53 26.84
CA VAL A 221 12.67 28.80 27.65
C VAL A 221 12.20 27.56 28.36
N ARG A 222 12.04 27.70 29.67
CA ARG A 222 11.47 26.69 30.54
C ARG A 222 10.11 27.19 31.03
N VAL A 223 9.05 26.48 30.67
CA VAL A 223 7.70 26.75 31.20
C VAL A 223 7.65 26.32 32.67
N THR A 224 7.36 27.27 33.56
CA THR A 224 7.35 27.08 35.03
C THR A 224 5.96 26.77 35.56
N ARG A 225 4.93 27.38 34.97
CA ARG A 225 3.51 27.15 35.29
C ARG A 225 2.69 27.11 34.00
N ILE A 226 1.64 26.32 34.00
CA ILE A 226 0.65 26.25 32.91
C ILE A 226 -0.70 25.85 33.48
N ALA A 227 -1.77 26.54 33.09
CA ALA A 227 -3.14 26.13 33.39
C ALA A 227 -4.10 26.59 32.30
N GLN A 228 -5.26 25.96 32.22
CA GLN A 228 -6.34 26.39 31.33
C GLN A 228 -6.83 27.79 31.76
N ILE A 229 -7.05 28.68 30.79
CA ILE A 229 -7.50 30.05 31.06
C ILE A 229 -8.95 30.03 31.54
N ASP A 230 -9.25 30.73 32.65
CA ASP A 230 -10.62 31.07 33.03
C ASP A 230 -11.16 32.14 32.06
N PRO A 231 -12.20 31.85 31.25
CA PRO A 231 -12.78 32.81 30.32
C PRO A 231 -13.27 34.10 30.99
N ARG A 232 -13.54 34.06 32.30
CA ARG A 232 -14.01 35.21 33.08
C ARG A 232 -12.88 36.12 33.57
N LYS A 233 -11.63 35.63 33.61
CA LYS A 233 -10.44 36.36 34.08
C LYS A 233 -9.15 35.97 33.33
N PRO A 234 -9.08 36.20 32.01
CA PRO A 234 -8.02 35.64 31.19
C PRO A 234 -6.62 36.22 31.45
N ASP A 235 -6.54 37.49 31.86
CA ASP A 235 -5.28 38.26 31.86
C ASP A 235 -4.70 38.47 33.29
N ALA A 236 -5.33 37.93 34.34
CA ALA A 236 -4.99 38.28 35.73
C ALA A 236 -4.03 37.29 36.43
N GLN A 237 -3.71 36.13 35.83
CA GLN A 237 -3.09 35.00 36.54
C GLN A 237 -1.73 34.53 36.00
N PHE A 238 -1.41 34.87 34.74
CA PHE A 238 -0.22 34.38 34.03
C PHE A 238 0.40 35.48 33.19
N ARG A 239 1.72 35.41 33.00
CA ARG A 239 2.46 36.37 32.18
C ARG A 239 2.11 36.27 30.69
N PHE A 240 1.83 35.07 30.20
CA PHE A 240 1.49 34.83 28.81
C PHE A 240 0.22 33.98 28.70
N THR A 241 -0.55 34.21 27.64
CA THR A 241 -1.65 33.36 27.21
C THR A 241 -1.28 32.68 25.89
N GLY A 242 -2.09 31.72 25.44
CA GLY A 242 -1.84 31.03 24.18
C GLY A 242 -2.60 29.73 24.06
N ALA A 243 -2.07 28.82 23.25
CA ALA A 243 -2.65 27.49 23.06
C ALA A 243 -1.60 26.38 23.25
N LEU A 244 -1.93 25.44 24.13
CA LEU A 244 -1.23 24.18 24.27
C LEU A 244 -1.72 23.23 23.18
N VAL A 245 -0.83 22.85 22.26
CA VAL A 245 -1.12 21.95 21.13
C VAL A 245 -0.52 20.58 21.39
N CYS A 246 -1.41 19.62 21.61
CA CYS A 246 -1.09 18.25 21.98
C CYS A 246 -1.35 17.27 20.84
N SER A 247 -0.96 17.64 19.63
CA SER A 247 -1.09 16.84 18.41
C SER A 247 0.24 16.16 18.06
N GLY A 248 0.21 15.15 17.19
CA GLY A 248 1.41 14.56 16.59
C GLY A 248 2.05 13.43 17.41
N ASN A 249 1.25 12.71 18.19
CA ASN A 249 1.58 11.34 18.58
C ASN A 249 1.56 10.44 17.34
N MET A 250 2.51 9.53 17.22
CA MET A 250 2.62 8.62 16.05
C MET A 250 2.32 7.16 16.40
N LYS A 251 1.60 6.91 17.50
CA LYS A 251 1.25 5.55 17.95
C LYS A 251 0.35 4.77 17.00
N GLU A 252 -0.34 5.45 16.06
CA GLU A 252 -1.27 4.84 15.09
C GLU A 252 -0.69 3.60 14.36
N ASN A 253 0.64 3.48 14.23
CA ASN A 253 1.29 2.34 13.58
C ASN A 253 2.51 1.79 14.35
N ASN A 254 2.66 2.09 15.65
CA ASN A 254 3.83 1.67 16.43
C ASN A 254 3.42 0.65 17.51
N PRO A 255 3.92 -0.60 17.47
CA PRO A 255 3.64 -1.61 18.50
C PRO A 255 4.28 -1.28 19.86
N ALA A 256 5.12 -0.24 19.96
CA ALA A 256 5.71 0.18 21.22
C ALA A 256 4.66 0.69 22.21
N LYS A 257 4.76 0.22 23.47
CA LYS A 257 3.91 0.66 24.58
C LYS A 257 4.02 2.17 24.84
N ASP A 258 5.16 2.78 24.54
CA ASP A 258 5.43 4.20 24.81
C ASP A 258 5.73 5.02 23.56
N SER A 259 5.17 6.23 23.51
CA SER A 259 5.50 7.26 22.56
C SER A 259 6.92 7.74 22.84
N PRO A 260 7.80 7.78 21.80
CA PRO A 260 9.13 8.36 21.93
C PRO A 260 9.06 9.88 22.12
N ARG A 261 7.92 10.50 21.80
CA ARG A 261 7.70 11.92 22.00
C ARG A 261 7.36 12.20 23.45
N LYS A 262 7.99 13.23 24.01
CA LYS A 262 7.79 13.68 25.40
C LYS A 262 7.42 15.17 25.51
N ASN A 263 7.24 15.84 24.38
CA ASN A 263 7.03 17.29 24.33
C ASN A 263 5.77 17.66 23.52
N HIS A 264 5.04 18.64 24.02
CA HIS A 264 3.94 19.33 23.32
C HIS A 264 4.41 20.70 22.81
N ALA A 265 3.64 21.31 21.93
CA ALA A 265 3.92 22.65 21.41
C ALA A 265 3.02 23.66 22.13
N LEU A 266 3.54 24.86 22.35
CA LEU A 266 2.83 25.96 22.98
C LEU A 266 2.91 27.16 22.04
N VAL A 267 1.77 27.53 21.48
CA VAL A 267 1.63 28.64 20.53
C VAL A 267 1.24 29.88 21.34
N LEU A 268 1.99 30.96 21.15
CA LEU A 268 1.75 32.27 21.77
C LEU A 268 0.48 32.93 21.21
N PRO A 269 -0.02 34.03 21.81
CA PRO A 269 -1.27 34.67 21.39
C PRO A 269 -1.24 35.11 19.93
N ARG A 270 -2.42 35.39 19.38
CA ARG A 270 -2.58 35.98 18.04
C ARG A 270 -1.83 37.30 17.98
N ASP A 271 -1.16 37.54 16.86
CA ASP A 271 -0.39 38.76 16.62
C ASP A 271 -1.29 39.91 16.15
N THR A 272 -2.22 40.34 17.01
CA THR A 272 -3.16 41.45 16.75
C THR A 272 -2.70 42.73 17.45
N ARG A 273 -3.24 43.88 17.04
CA ARG A 273 -2.98 45.17 17.72
C ARG A 273 -3.30 45.11 19.21
N GLU A 274 -4.44 44.50 19.56
CA GLU A 274 -4.88 44.34 20.94
C GLU A 274 -3.91 43.50 21.79
N GLU A 275 -3.48 42.33 21.29
CA GLU A 275 -2.56 41.46 22.02
C GLU A 275 -1.14 42.06 22.10
N ARG A 276 -0.70 42.77 21.06
CA ARG A 276 0.55 43.53 21.11
C ARG A 276 0.52 44.62 22.16
N LYS A 277 -0.58 45.37 22.25
CA LYS A 277 -0.77 46.40 23.27
C LYS A 277 -0.67 45.80 24.68
N LYS A 278 -1.32 44.65 24.93
CA LYS A 278 -1.23 43.94 26.21
C LYS A 278 0.20 43.52 26.58
N LEU A 279 1.02 43.18 25.58
CA LEU A 279 2.40 42.75 25.76
C LEU A 279 3.43 43.89 25.63
N ASN A 280 3.00 45.15 25.57
CA ASN A 280 3.85 46.33 25.36
C ASN A 280 4.73 46.21 24.09
N LEU A 281 4.16 45.71 23.00
CA LEU A 281 4.78 45.62 21.68
C LEU A 281 4.23 46.70 20.73
N PRO A 282 4.99 47.16 19.73
CA PRO A 282 4.51 48.13 18.74
C PRO A 282 3.28 47.62 17.97
N GLU A 283 2.14 48.31 18.09
CA GLU A 283 0.84 47.92 17.51
C GLU A 283 0.84 47.99 15.97
N ASP A 284 1.57 48.93 15.38
CA ASP A 284 1.74 49.12 13.92
C ASP A 284 2.40 47.91 13.24
N LYS A 285 3.06 47.06 14.01
CA LYS A 285 3.72 45.83 13.55
C LYS A 285 2.88 44.57 13.72
N ALA A 286 1.60 44.69 14.09
CA ALA A 286 0.67 43.57 14.15
C ALA A 286 0.62 42.83 12.79
N ALA A 287 0.46 41.51 12.84
CA ALA A 287 0.48 40.71 11.63
C ALA A 287 -0.91 40.66 11.00
N GLU A 288 -0.98 40.90 9.69
CA GLU A 288 -2.22 40.72 8.93
C GLU A 288 -2.57 39.23 8.78
N PRO A 289 -3.87 38.86 8.77
CA PRO A 289 -4.30 37.50 8.46
C PRO A 289 -3.83 37.06 7.07
N LEU A 290 -3.24 35.86 6.99
CA LEU A 290 -2.75 35.30 5.74
C LEU A 290 -3.80 34.36 5.12
N PRO A 291 -4.24 34.57 3.87
CA PRO A 291 -5.18 33.66 3.21
C PRO A 291 -4.57 32.27 3.03
N ILE A 292 -5.40 31.24 3.25
CA ILE A 292 -5.08 29.84 2.92
C ILE A 292 -5.60 29.54 1.53
N THR A 293 -4.72 29.08 0.65
CA THR A 293 -5.16 28.75 -0.72
C THR A 293 -6.05 27.51 -0.73
N LYS A 294 -6.91 27.40 -1.75
CA LYS A 294 -7.79 26.23 -1.91
C LYS A 294 -6.98 24.93 -2.05
N GLU A 295 -5.83 25.01 -2.69
CA GLU A 295 -4.88 23.91 -2.90
C GLU A 295 -4.28 23.47 -1.57
N ALA A 296 -3.86 24.40 -0.71
CA ALA A 296 -3.31 24.08 0.61
C ALA A 296 -4.35 23.36 1.49
N ILE A 297 -5.64 23.76 1.42
CA ILE A 297 -6.74 23.06 2.11
C ILE A 297 -6.91 21.65 1.56
N ARG A 298 -7.00 21.50 0.23
CA ARG A 298 -7.16 20.20 -0.43
C ARG A 298 -6.02 19.25 -0.07
N ASP A 299 -4.78 19.72 -0.15
CA ASP A 299 -3.58 18.92 0.10
C ASP A 299 -3.46 18.53 1.57
N TYR A 300 -3.85 19.42 2.50
CA TYR A 300 -3.93 19.12 3.93
C TYR A 300 -4.95 18.00 4.21
N LEU A 301 -6.16 18.11 3.65
CA LEU A 301 -7.22 17.10 3.82
C LEU A 301 -6.80 15.73 3.25
N ALA A 302 -6.19 15.72 2.06
CA ALA A 302 -5.67 14.50 1.46
C ALA A 302 -4.51 13.86 2.26
N GLY A 303 -3.82 14.65 3.09
CA GLY A 303 -2.73 14.19 3.94
C GLY A 303 -3.15 13.64 5.31
N LEU A 304 -4.44 13.67 5.66
CA LEU A 304 -4.93 13.13 6.93
C LEU A 304 -4.93 11.60 6.92
N SER A 305 -4.43 10.98 7.99
CA SER A 305 -4.64 9.53 8.20
C SER A 305 -6.08 9.24 8.63
N PRO A 306 -6.57 8.00 8.48
CA PRO A 306 -7.91 7.62 8.96
C PRO A 306 -8.16 8.01 10.42
N PHE A 307 -7.20 7.78 11.33
CA PHE A 307 -7.28 8.23 12.72
C PHE A 307 -7.40 9.75 12.84
N GLN A 308 -6.62 10.51 12.06
CA GLN A 308 -6.68 11.96 12.08
C GLN A 308 -8.02 12.45 11.54
N THR A 309 -8.50 11.89 10.44
CA THR A 309 -9.82 12.20 9.89
C THR A 309 -10.88 11.97 10.95
N GLU A 310 -11.02 10.76 11.47
CA GLU A 310 -12.03 10.39 12.47
C GLU A 310 -11.97 11.25 13.75
N LYS A 311 -10.78 11.39 14.35
CA LYS A 311 -10.63 12.10 15.65
C LYS A 311 -10.63 13.62 15.52
N LEU A 312 -10.23 14.18 14.38
CA LEU A 312 -10.36 15.62 14.14
C LEU A 312 -11.80 15.97 13.74
N THR A 313 -12.47 15.16 12.93
CA THR A 313 -13.91 15.38 12.63
C THR A 313 -14.78 15.21 13.87
N ALA A 314 -14.37 14.43 14.87
CA ALA A 314 -15.06 14.39 16.17
C ALA A 314 -15.03 15.73 16.95
N TRP A 315 -14.26 16.73 16.52
CA TRP A 315 -14.38 18.10 17.02
C TRP A 315 -15.72 18.77 16.61
N ASP A 316 -16.49 18.18 15.68
CA ASP A 316 -17.74 18.70 15.12
C ASP A 316 -19.02 18.46 15.96
N ASN A 317 -18.98 17.62 17.00
CA ASN A 317 -20.21 17.13 17.66
C ASN A 317 -20.98 18.15 18.53
N LYS A 318 -20.89 19.46 18.27
CA LYS A 318 -21.79 20.45 18.89
C LYS A 318 -22.49 21.40 17.93
N ASP A 319 -21.91 21.73 16.77
CA ASP A 319 -22.38 22.89 16.01
C ASP A 319 -22.68 22.63 14.51
N GLY A 320 -22.50 21.41 14.00
CA GLY A 320 -23.03 20.98 12.69
C GLY A 320 -22.58 21.76 11.44
N GLN A 321 -21.46 22.50 11.49
CA GLN A 321 -21.15 23.53 10.49
C GLN A 321 -20.02 23.26 9.48
N SER A 322 -19.34 22.10 9.43
CA SER A 322 -18.52 21.82 8.23
C SER A 322 -18.24 20.35 7.94
N ALA A 323 -18.42 19.92 6.69
CA ALA A 323 -18.00 18.61 6.18
C ALA A 323 -16.47 18.44 6.04
N LYS A 324 -15.66 19.28 6.74
CA LYS A 324 -14.19 19.31 6.67
C LYS A 324 -13.56 19.40 8.07
N GLY A 325 -14.19 18.76 9.07
CA GLY A 325 -14.08 18.89 10.55
C GLY A 325 -12.74 19.09 11.27
N CYS A 326 -11.63 19.20 10.56
CA CYS A 326 -10.35 19.68 11.07
C CYS A 326 -10.09 21.18 10.86
N LEU A 327 -10.93 21.90 10.10
CA LEU A 327 -10.84 23.36 9.95
C LEU A 327 -11.81 24.03 10.94
N LYS A 328 -11.28 24.51 12.07
CA LYS A 328 -12.08 25.11 13.13
C LYS A 328 -11.59 26.52 13.43
N ASN A 329 -12.52 27.48 13.47
CA ASN A 329 -12.20 28.87 13.81
C ASN A 329 -11.51 28.93 15.19
N GLY A 330 -10.37 29.62 15.25
CA GLY A 330 -9.53 29.74 16.43
C GLY A 330 -8.65 28.53 16.75
N ALA A 331 -8.68 27.45 15.97
CA ALA A 331 -7.79 26.31 16.21
C ALA A 331 -6.32 26.67 15.88
N PRO A 332 -5.36 26.27 16.73
CA PRO A 332 -3.95 26.54 16.51
C PRO A 332 -3.39 25.59 15.43
N VAL A 333 -2.62 26.17 14.52
CA VAL A 333 -2.01 25.46 13.39
C VAL A 333 -0.56 25.90 13.19
N PHE A 334 0.21 25.03 12.55
CA PHE A 334 1.55 25.30 12.07
C PHE A 334 1.52 25.41 10.56
N TYR A 335 2.26 26.35 9.99
CA TYR A 335 2.18 26.63 8.57
C TYR A 335 3.51 27.08 7.97
N VAL A 336 3.63 26.92 6.67
CA VAL A 336 4.65 27.55 5.82
C VAL A 336 3.91 28.51 4.89
N ALA A 337 4.43 29.73 4.80
CA ALA A 337 3.91 30.77 3.93
C ALA A 337 4.92 31.07 2.82
N ASP A 338 4.40 31.32 1.62
CA ASP A 338 5.14 31.95 0.53
C ASP A 338 4.58 33.36 0.34
N LYS A 339 5.45 34.37 0.48
CA LYS A 339 5.06 35.78 0.50
C LYS A 339 3.93 36.01 1.53
N ASN A 340 2.76 36.47 1.07
CA ASN A 340 1.62 36.81 1.92
C ASN A 340 0.48 35.76 1.86
N ARG A 341 0.80 34.48 1.62
CA ARG A 341 -0.21 33.39 1.60
C ARG A 341 0.32 32.10 2.18
N VAL A 342 -0.58 31.32 2.76
CA VAL A 342 -0.27 30.00 3.33
C VAL A 342 -0.28 28.95 2.23
N VAL A 343 0.84 28.24 2.07
CA VAL A 343 1.01 27.21 1.02
C VAL A 343 0.96 25.78 1.56
N CYS A 344 1.26 25.59 2.84
CA CYS A 344 1.18 24.30 3.53
C CYS A 344 0.88 24.54 5.01
N PHE A 345 0.05 23.71 5.62
CA PHE A 345 -0.22 23.79 7.07
C PHE A 345 -0.61 22.43 7.66
N GLY A 346 -0.61 22.36 8.98
CA GLY A 346 -1.16 21.22 9.71
C GLY A 346 -1.17 21.44 11.22
N HIS A 347 -1.82 20.53 11.94
CA HIS A 347 -2.01 20.68 13.38
C HIS A 347 -0.78 20.32 14.22
N SER A 348 0.30 19.82 13.62
CA SER A 348 1.57 19.51 14.32
C SER A 348 2.75 20.18 13.59
N PRO A 349 3.83 20.61 14.27
CA PRO A 349 4.94 21.33 13.63
C PRO A 349 5.65 20.55 12.51
N ASN A 350 5.56 19.21 12.57
CA ASN A 350 6.15 18.28 11.62
C ASN A 350 5.04 17.63 10.77
N PHE A 351 4.22 18.47 10.13
CA PHE A 351 3.10 18.03 9.30
C PHE A 351 3.60 17.38 8.00
N ARG A 352 2.70 16.63 7.32
CA ARG A 352 2.95 16.10 5.98
C ARG A 352 2.89 17.25 4.97
N VAL A 353 3.81 17.25 4.01
CA VAL A 353 3.85 18.25 2.93
C VAL A 353 3.42 17.62 1.61
N PRO A 354 2.85 18.39 0.67
CA PRO A 354 2.52 17.91 -0.66
C PRO A 354 3.80 17.53 -1.43
N ALA A 355 3.77 16.42 -2.14
CA ALA A 355 4.77 16.11 -3.16
C ALA A 355 4.48 16.98 -4.38
N ARG A 356 5.24 18.04 -4.61
CA ARG A 356 5.03 18.96 -5.75
C ARG A 356 5.97 18.60 -6.88
N ILE A 357 5.44 18.55 -8.09
CA ILE A 357 6.23 18.54 -9.31
C ILE A 357 6.72 19.98 -9.55
N THR A 358 7.97 20.15 -9.99
CA THR A 358 8.51 21.48 -10.30
C THR A 358 7.61 22.22 -11.30
N GLY A 359 7.18 23.43 -10.94
CA GLY A 359 6.28 24.25 -11.76
C GLY A 359 4.78 23.94 -11.60
N ALA A 360 4.40 22.89 -10.87
CA ALA A 360 3.01 22.61 -10.57
C ALA A 360 2.51 23.42 -9.35
N ASP A 361 1.29 23.93 -9.45
CA ASP A 361 0.58 24.64 -8.37
C ASP A 361 -0.12 23.68 -7.39
N HIS A 362 -0.19 22.38 -7.74
CA HIS A 362 -0.83 21.33 -6.98
C HIS A 362 0.14 20.24 -6.52
N ALA A 363 -0.27 19.49 -5.49
CA ALA A 363 0.35 18.22 -5.14
C ALA A 363 0.15 17.18 -6.24
N ALA A 364 1.19 16.43 -6.54
CA ALA A 364 1.19 15.38 -7.54
C ALA A 364 0.13 14.31 -7.24
N THR A 365 -0.41 13.75 -8.31
CA THR A 365 -1.45 12.72 -8.33
C THR A 365 -0.97 11.54 -9.18
N PRO A 366 -1.62 10.37 -9.09
CA PRO A 366 -1.34 9.28 -10.02
C PRO A 366 -1.47 9.70 -11.49
N PHE A 367 -2.40 10.60 -11.79
CA PHE A 367 -2.67 11.11 -13.14
C PHE A 367 -1.45 11.82 -13.74
N ASP A 368 -0.70 12.60 -12.95
CA ASP A 368 0.44 13.38 -13.43
C ASP A 368 1.58 12.51 -13.98
N PHE A 369 1.70 11.28 -13.49
CA PHE A 369 2.72 10.31 -13.88
C PHE A 369 2.28 9.37 -15.02
N VAL A 370 1.09 9.58 -15.61
CA VAL A 370 0.68 8.89 -16.85
C VAL A 370 1.16 9.73 -18.04
N PRO A 371 1.92 9.23 -19.01
CA PRO A 371 2.31 10.03 -20.17
C PRO A 371 1.09 10.56 -20.95
N PRO A 372 1.07 11.82 -21.44
CA PRO A 372 -0.07 12.35 -22.19
C PRO A 372 -0.48 11.50 -23.39
N THR A 373 0.50 10.91 -24.09
CA THR A 373 0.30 9.98 -25.21
C THR A 373 -0.46 8.70 -24.84
N MET A 374 -0.61 8.39 -23.54
CA MET A 374 -1.34 7.24 -23.01
C MET A 374 -2.73 7.60 -22.47
N ARG A 375 -3.06 8.89 -22.42
CA ARG A 375 -4.34 9.38 -21.85
C ARG A 375 -5.39 9.58 -22.93
N GLU A 376 -4.99 10.17 -24.06
CA GLU A 376 -5.89 10.65 -25.08
C GLU A 376 -5.50 10.11 -26.47
N ASP A 377 -6.49 9.60 -27.18
CA ASP A 377 -6.41 9.29 -28.61
C ASP A 377 -7.80 9.56 -29.21
N PRO A 378 -7.90 10.24 -30.37
CA PRO A 378 -9.19 10.49 -31.01
C PRO A 378 -9.91 9.18 -31.40
N GLN A 379 -9.19 8.10 -31.66
CA GLN A 379 -9.76 6.81 -32.05
C GLN A 379 -9.92 5.87 -30.85
N PRO A 380 -10.90 4.95 -30.89
CA PRO A 380 -11.04 3.90 -29.90
C PRO A 380 -9.90 2.88 -30.00
N ASP A 381 -9.39 2.41 -28.86
CA ASP A 381 -8.59 1.20 -28.81
C ASP A 381 -9.48 -0.07 -28.84
N PHE A 382 -8.88 -1.26 -28.85
CA PHE A 382 -9.62 -2.52 -28.85
C PHE A 382 -10.56 -2.68 -27.65
N ALA A 383 -10.12 -2.29 -26.44
CA ALA A 383 -10.94 -2.45 -25.24
C ALA A 383 -12.18 -1.55 -25.31
N ASP A 384 -12.03 -0.32 -25.81
CA ASP A 384 -13.14 0.59 -26.05
C ASP A 384 -14.05 0.13 -27.17
N ALA A 385 -13.49 -0.30 -28.30
CA ALA A 385 -14.25 -0.78 -29.46
C ALA A 385 -15.14 -1.99 -29.11
N ILE A 386 -14.64 -2.92 -28.29
CA ILE A 386 -15.33 -4.17 -27.95
C ILE A 386 -16.28 -3.97 -26.77
N PHE A 387 -15.81 -3.34 -25.69
CA PHE A 387 -16.54 -3.28 -24.43
C PHE A 387 -17.33 -1.97 -24.21
N GLY A 388 -17.19 -1.00 -25.10
CA GLY A 388 -17.79 0.32 -24.99
C GLY A 388 -17.07 1.23 -23.99
N TRP A 389 -17.51 2.47 -23.90
CA TRP A 389 -16.96 3.45 -22.95
C TRP A 389 -17.93 4.58 -22.63
N VAL A 390 -17.61 5.29 -21.54
CA VAL A 390 -18.21 6.58 -21.17
C VAL A 390 -17.05 7.54 -20.93
N GLU A 391 -17.12 8.72 -21.55
CA GLU A 391 -16.21 9.84 -21.35
C GLU A 391 -16.99 10.92 -20.61
N GLU A 392 -16.64 11.14 -19.35
CA GLU A 392 -17.26 12.14 -18.49
C GLU A 392 -16.51 13.48 -18.59
N ALA A 393 -17.25 14.57 -18.44
CA ALA A 393 -16.76 15.94 -18.29
C ALA A 393 -17.45 16.58 -17.08
N ASP A 394 -16.98 17.75 -16.65
CA ASP A 394 -17.51 18.45 -15.47
C ASP A 394 -19.02 18.75 -15.56
N ALA A 395 -19.58 18.79 -16.77
CA ALA A 395 -21.01 19.04 -17.04
C ALA A 395 -21.79 17.80 -17.53
N GLY A 396 -21.28 16.58 -17.32
CA GLY A 396 -21.96 15.33 -17.69
C GLY A 396 -21.21 14.48 -18.71
N ILE A 397 -21.91 13.61 -19.45
CA ILE A 397 -21.29 12.69 -20.40
C ILE A 397 -20.95 13.42 -21.70
N LYS A 398 -19.65 13.48 -22.03
CA LYS A 398 -19.13 14.12 -23.26
C LYS A 398 -19.25 13.19 -24.47
N LYS A 399 -18.91 11.92 -24.32
CA LYS A 399 -19.04 10.88 -25.35
C LYS A 399 -19.32 9.54 -24.70
N GLN A 400 -20.12 8.70 -25.33
CA GLN A 400 -20.34 7.33 -24.87
C GLN A 400 -20.62 6.39 -26.04
N ARG A 401 -20.34 5.12 -25.85
CA ARG A 401 -20.72 4.05 -26.78
C ARG A 401 -20.96 2.77 -26.01
N ALA A 402 -22.04 2.06 -26.35
CA ALA A 402 -22.31 0.74 -25.81
C ALA A 402 -21.27 -0.28 -26.29
N GLY A 403 -21.03 -1.32 -25.49
CA GLY A 403 -20.21 -2.44 -25.91
C GLY A 403 -20.93 -3.33 -26.92
N ARG A 404 -20.17 -4.14 -27.65
CA ARG A 404 -20.67 -5.15 -28.59
C ARG A 404 -20.56 -6.58 -28.04
N VAL A 405 -20.43 -6.69 -26.72
CA VAL A 405 -20.29 -7.97 -26.00
C VAL A 405 -21.20 -8.02 -24.78
N ALA A 406 -21.75 -9.20 -24.52
CA ALA A 406 -22.57 -9.49 -23.35
C ALA A 406 -22.02 -10.72 -22.61
N PHE A 407 -21.97 -10.63 -21.28
CA PHE A 407 -21.42 -11.68 -20.42
C PHE A 407 -22.53 -12.27 -19.56
N GLY A 408 -22.75 -13.58 -19.70
CA GLY A 408 -23.53 -14.35 -18.74
C GLY A 408 -22.76 -14.59 -17.44
N ASP A 409 -23.49 -14.80 -16.36
CA ASP A 409 -22.93 -15.28 -15.10
C ASP A 409 -22.40 -16.71 -15.28
N ALA A 410 -21.23 -17.02 -14.70
CA ALA A 410 -20.74 -18.40 -14.70
C ALA A 410 -21.44 -19.21 -13.64
N ARG A 411 -22.19 -20.21 -14.10
CA ARG A 411 -22.99 -21.10 -13.28
C ARG A 411 -22.19 -22.32 -12.89
N TYR A 412 -22.32 -22.73 -11.63
CA TYR A 412 -21.70 -23.95 -11.13
C TYR A 412 -22.14 -25.17 -11.95
N VAL A 413 -21.18 -25.98 -12.38
CA VAL A 413 -21.40 -27.24 -13.11
C VAL A 413 -21.17 -28.43 -12.20
N GLY A 414 -20.06 -28.44 -11.46
CA GLY A 414 -19.64 -29.60 -10.70
C GLY A 414 -18.31 -29.40 -9.99
N ASN A 415 -17.87 -30.44 -9.29
CA ASN A 415 -16.57 -30.50 -8.64
C ASN A 415 -16.23 -31.95 -8.26
N LYS A 416 -14.94 -32.28 -8.15
CA LYS A 416 -14.45 -33.59 -7.75
C LYS A 416 -14.29 -33.78 -6.23
N LYS A 417 -14.07 -32.72 -5.43
CA LYS A 417 -13.66 -32.83 -4.00
C LYS A 417 -14.28 -31.78 -3.05
N GLY A 418 -15.61 -31.66 -3.06
CA GLY A 418 -16.37 -30.76 -2.16
C GLY A 418 -16.14 -29.27 -2.44
N VAL A 419 -17.17 -28.43 -2.35
CA VAL A 419 -17.16 -27.09 -2.96
C VAL A 419 -16.42 -26.05 -2.11
N TRP A 420 -16.64 -26.07 -0.79
CA TRP A 420 -16.17 -25.01 0.09
C TRP A 420 -14.79 -25.30 0.70
N PHE A 421 -13.95 -24.26 0.79
CA PHE A 421 -12.56 -24.34 1.27
C PHE A 421 -12.46 -24.89 2.69
N ALA A 422 -13.36 -24.47 3.56
CA ALA A 422 -13.48 -24.94 4.92
C ALA A 422 -14.96 -25.10 5.28
N PRO A 423 -15.29 -25.97 6.26
CA PRO A 423 -16.67 -26.14 6.72
C PRO A 423 -17.23 -24.84 7.31
N GLU A 424 -16.39 -24.07 8.01
CA GLU A 424 -16.73 -22.75 8.55
C GLU A 424 -16.04 -21.62 7.79
N ALA A 425 -16.55 -20.39 7.97
CA ALA A 425 -15.92 -19.21 7.41
C ALA A 425 -14.58 -18.91 8.09
N VAL A 426 -13.56 -18.61 7.28
CA VAL A 426 -12.19 -18.38 7.73
C VAL A 426 -11.88 -16.90 7.81
N PHE A 427 -11.04 -16.50 8.76
CA PHE A 427 -10.47 -15.15 8.80
C PHE A 427 -9.29 -15.08 7.85
N LEU A 428 -9.29 -14.10 6.95
CA LEU A 428 -8.16 -13.84 6.06
C LEU A 428 -7.06 -13.08 6.79
N ARG A 429 -5.81 -13.40 6.47
CA ARG A 429 -4.62 -12.69 6.96
C ARG A 429 -4.66 -11.20 6.59
N THR A 430 -4.20 -10.34 7.50
CA THR A 430 -4.03 -8.91 7.19
C THR A 430 -2.83 -8.73 6.28
N LEU A 431 -3.05 -8.13 5.12
CA LEU A 431 -1.98 -7.77 4.21
C LEU A 431 -1.54 -6.33 4.45
N ALA A 432 -0.23 -6.09 4.45
CA ALA A 432 0.31 -4.75 4.55
C ALA A 432 -0.15 -3.91 3.34
N THR A 433 -0.85 -2.81 3.61
CA THR A 433 -1.12 -1.80 2.58
C THR A 433 0.17 -1.04 2.28
N PRO A 434 0.57 -0.91 1.01
CA PRO A 434 1.74 -0.12 0.64
C PRO A 434 1.54 1.32 1.11
N LYS A 435 2.47 1.82 1.92
CA LYS A 435 2.41 3.21 2.41
C LYS A 435 2.63 4.16 1.23
N PRO A 436 2.00 5.35 1.20
CA PRO A 436 2.25 6.38 0.20
C PRO A 436 3.73 6.76 0.04
N THR A 437 4.60 6.42 0.99
CA THR A 437 6.05 6.63 0.90
C THR A 437 6.82 5.52 0.17
N THR A 438 6.12 4.50 -0.36
CA THR A 438 6.69 3.35 -1.11
C THR A 438 6.69 3.64 -2.62
N PHE A 439 7.00 4.87 -3.01
CA PHE A 439 6.93 5.34 -4.40
C PHE A 439 7.81 4.50 -5.35
N GLN A 440 8.90 3.90 -4.86
CA GLN A 440 9.90 3.22 -5.67
C GLN A 440 9.40 1.89 -6.26
N HIS A 441 8.28 1.35 -5.76
CA HIS A 441 7.60 0.22 -6.39
C HIS A 441 6.67 0.66 -7.53
N TYR A 442 6.20 1.91 -7.51
CA TYR A 442 5.12 2.40 -8.36
C TYR A 442 5.58 3.33 -9.47
N LEU A 443 6.78 3.90 -9.35
CA LEU A 443 7.41 4.76 -10.34
C LEU A 443 8.54 4.02 -11.07
N VAL A 444 8.65 4.28 -12.36
CA VAL A 444 9.77 3.83 -13.20
C VAL A 444 11.07 4.46 -12.68
N GLN A 445 11.99 3.62 -12.22
CA GLN A 445 13.37 4.02 -11.93
C GLN A 445 14.18 3.86 -13.22
N ASN A 446 14.51 4.98 -13.87
CA ASN A 446 15.28 5.01 -15.11
C ASN A 446 16.67 5.58 -14.85
N ALA A 447 17.69 4.72 -14.84
CA ALA A 447 19.06 5.12 -14.56
C ALA A 447 19.60 6.14 -15.57
N LYS A 448 19.17 6.08 -16.84
CA LYS A 448 19.54 7.06 -17.88
C LYS A 448 18.95 8.44 -17.63
N ALA A 449 17.86 8.52 -16.87
CA ALA A 449 17.21 9.76 -16.45
C ALA A 449 17.67 10.22 -15.05
N GLY A 450 18.72 9.62 -14.49
CA GLY A 450 19.28 9.96 -13.17
C GLY A 450 18.60 9.26 -12.00
N HIS A 451 17.76 8.25 -12.24
CA HIS A 451 17.05 7.50 -11.20
C HIS A 451 17.58 6.07 -11.12
N ASN A 452 18.74 5.90 -10.47
CA ASN A 452 19.42 4.61 -10.37
C ASN A 452 18.73 3.73 -9.31
N PRO A 453 18.17 2.55 -9.68
CA PRO A 453 17.51 1.67 -8.71
C PRO A 453 18.44 1.14 -7.61
N ASP A 454 19.75 1.13 -7.86
CA ASP A 454 20.79 0.69 -6.92
C ASP A 454 21.37 1.84 -6.08
N ASP A 455 20.92 3.08 -6.28
CA ASP A 455 21.30 4.23 -5.44
C ASP A 455 20.06 4.88 -4.84
N LYS A 456 19.89 4.65 -3.53
CA LYS A 456 18.74 5.10 -2.75
C LYS A 456 18.52 6.61 -2.82
N ALA A 457 19.59 7.41 -2.90
CA ALA A 457 19.50 8.87 -2.91
C ALA A 457 18.93 9.42 -4.22
N THR A 458 19.04 8.66 -5.31
CA THR A 458 18.66 9.09 -6.66
C THR A 458 17.28 8.61 -7.10
N LEU A 459 16.63 7.78 -6.30
CA LEU A 459 15.34 7.18 -6.64
C LEU A 459 14.29 8.23 -7.00
N ALA A 460 13.60 8.02 -8.12
CA ALA A 460 12.43 8.78 -8.50
C ALA A 460 11.33 8.64 -7.44
N HIS A 461 10.73 9.75 -7.03
CA HIS A 461 9.66 9.84 -6.05
C HIS A 461 8.51 10.72 -6.57
N PHE A 462 7.42 10.85 -5.82
CA PHE A 462 6.23 11.61 -6.27
C PHE A 462 6.43 13.13 -6.43
N GLY A 463 7.63 13.65 -6.20
CA GLY A 463 8.01 15.02 -6.52
C GLY A 463 8.99 15.12 -7.70
N SER A 464 9.41 13.98 -8.26
CA SER A 464 10.26 13.94 -9.45
C SER A 464 9.46 14.35 -10.69
N SER A 465 10.18 14.84 -11.71
CA SER A 465 9.55 15.30 -12.95
C SER A 465 8.88 14.15 -13.70
N PRO A 466 7.63 14.31 -14.20
CA PRO A 466 7.01 13.35 -15.11
C PRO A 466 7.75 13.15 -16.44
N SER A 467 8.75 13.99 -16.75
CA SER A 467 9.63 13.78 -17.90
C SER A 467 10.76 12.78 -17.65
N THR A 468 11.08 12.48 -16.38
CA THR A 468 12.17 11.57 -15.98
C THR A 468 11.66 10.29 -15.33
N THR A 469 10.39 10.26 -14.91
CA THR A 469 9.72 9.07 -14.36
C THR A 469 8.24 9.05 -14.71
N GLU A 470 7.64 7.86 -14.71
CA GLU A 470 6.20 7.63 -14.96
C GLU A 470 5.70 6.49 -14.07
N ILE A 471 4.40 6.26 -14.02
CA ILE A 471 3.86 5.08 -13.33
C ILE A 471 4.33 3.79 -13.99
N ARG A 472 4.52 2.74 -13.18
CA ARG A 472 5.03 1.43 -13.65
C ARG A 472 4.11 0.67 -14.60
N GLY A 473 2.84 1.06 -14.73
CA GLY A 473 1.86 0.45 -15.63
C GLY A 473 0.76 -0.35 -14.94
N HIS A 474 0.33 -1.45 -15.55
CA HIS A 474 -0.82 -2.22 -15.08
C HIS A 474 -0.40 -3.16 -13.95
N LYS A 475 -0.95 -2.94 -12.75
CA LYS A 475 -0.67 -3.77 -11.57
C LYS A 475 -1.39 -5.11 -11.66
N LEU A 476 -0.64 -6.21 -11.60
CA LEU A 476 -1.14 -7.58 -11.51
C LEU A 476 -0.61 -8.27 -10.25
N TYR A 477 -1.24 -9.38 -9.87
CA TYR A 477 -0.84 -10.20 -8.71
C TYR A 477 -0.37 -11.57 -9.17
N TRP A 478 0.73 -12.05 -8.57
CA TRP A 478 1.29 -13.37 -8.87
C TRP A 478 0.32 -14.50 -8.50
N HIS A 479 0.39 -15.60 -9.25
CA HIS A 479 -0.15 -16.87 -8.79
C HIS A 479 0.71 -17.43 -7.67
N ARG A 480 0.10 -18.10 -6.69
CA ARG A 480 0.81 -18.66 -5.51
C ARG A 480 0.47 -20.14 -5.30
N GLY A 481 0.16 -20.82 -6.41
CA GLY A 481 -0.28 -22.20 -6.48
C GLY A 481 -1.68 -22.46 -5.92
N ASP A 482 -1.96 -23.74 -5.69
CA ASP A 482 -3.27 -24.31 -5.36
C ASP A 482 -3.60 -24.28 -3.86
N ALA A 483 -2.58 -24.21 -3.01
CA ALA A 483 -2.72 -24.13 -1.56
C ALA A 483 -2.02 -22.89 -0.96
N PRO A 484 -2.40 -21.66 -1.36
CA PRO A 484 -1.83 -20.46 -0.78
C PRO A 484 -2.17 -20.34 0.72
N ASP A 485 -1.24 -19.78 1.49
CA ASP A 485 -1.48 -19.39 2.89
C ASP A 485 -2.39 -18.15 2.94
N ILE A 486 -3.69 -18.38 3.14
CA ILE A 486 -4.73 -17.33 3.14
C ILE A 486 -5.27 -17.02 4.53
N GLN A 487 -5.10 -17.91 5.50
CA GLN A 487 -5.74 -17.80 6.81
C GLN A 487 -4.93 -16.88 7.74
N ALA A 488 -5.64 -16.17 8.61
CA ALA A 488 -5.02 -15.36 9.66
C ALA A 488 -4.16 -16.24 10.57
N THR A 489 -2.98 -15.73 10.93
CA THR A 489 -2.07 -16.38 11.86
C THR A 489 -2.67 -16.43 13.27
N GLN A 490 -2.20 -17.38 14.08
CA GLN A 490 -2.63 -17.49 15.48
C GLN A 490 -2.44 -16.18 16.27
N LYS A 491 -1.35 -15.46 16.00
CA LYS A 491 -1.06 -14.15 16.60
C LYS A 491 -2.09 -13.09 16.22
N GLU A 492 -2.53 -13.06 14.97
CA GLU A 492 -3.58 -12.14 14.50
C GLU A 492 -4.92 -12.47 15.15
N LEU A 493 -5.27 -13.75 15.25
CA LEU A 493 -6.49 -14.22 15.92
C LEU A 493 -6.47 -13.91 17.43
N GLU A 494 -5.35 -14.10 18.11
CA GLU A 494 -5.19 -13.75 19.52
C GLU A 494 -5.23 -12.24 19.76
N HIS A 495 -4.70 -11.44 18.83
CA HIS A 495 -4.83 -9.98 18.90
C HIS A 495 -6.28 -9.56 18.75
N ARG A 496 -6.99 -10.13 17.78
CA ARG A 496 -8.43 -9.91 17.56
C ARG A 496 -9.26 -10.25 18.80
N LYS A 497 -8.99 -11.36 19.48
CA LYS A 497 -9.68 -11.76 20.72
C LYS A 497 -9.50 -10.78 21.90
N LYS A 498 -8.52 -9.87 21.82
CA LYS A 498 -8.25 -8.86 22.86
C LYS A 498 -8.93 -7.51 22.57
N LEU A 499 -9.58 -7.36 21.42
CA LEU A 499 -10.31 -6.16 21.06
C LEU A 499 -11.69 -6.16 21.73
N SER A 500 -12.17 -4.99 22.16
CA SER A 500 -13.56 -4.78 22.59
C SER A 500 -14.51 -4.80 21.39
N ASP A 501 -15.82 -4.90 21.62
CA ASP A 501 -16.82 -4.88 20.54
C ASP A 501 -16.72 -3.62 19.67
N ASP A 502 -16.58 -2.44 20.29
CA ASP A 502 -16.35 -1.17 19.58
C ASP A 502 -15.07 -1.20 18.72
N ASP A 503 -14.01 -1.83 19.22
CA ASP A 503 -12.75 -1.98 18.48
C ASP A 503 -12.88 -3.00 17.35
N LEU A 504 -13.72 -4.03 17.48
CA LEU A 504 -13.99 -4.97 16.40
C LEU A 504 -14.74 -4.29 15.26
N GLU A 505 -15.66 -3.36 15.55
CA GLU A 505 -16.36 -2.60 14.51
C GLU A 505 -15.46 -1.58 13.81
N GLN A 506 -14.54 -0.93 14.54
CA GLN A 506 -13.73 0.16 14.01
C GLN A 506 -12.33 -0.25 13.51
N LYS A 507 -11.74 -1.31 14.10
CA LYS A 507 -10.33 -1.68 13.92
C LYS A 507 -10.12 -3.11 13.41
N ASP A 508 -11.16 -3.93 13.25
CA ASP A 508 -10.99 -5.27 12.72
C ASP A 508 -10.56 -5.24 11.24
N GLN A 509 -9.35 -5.72 10.99
CA GLN A 509 -8.76 -5.81 9.67
C GLN A 509 -8.75 -7.24 9.12
N LEU A 510 -9.43 -8.20 9.79
CA LEU A 510 -9.47 -9.60 9.37
C LEU A 510 -10.85 -9.92 8.74
N PRO A 511 -10.97 -9.86 7.40
CA PRO A 511 -12.22 -10.25 6.74
C PRO A 511 -12.53 -11.72 7.02
N LYS A 512 -13.75 -12.00 7.50
CA LYS A 512 -14.28 -13.35 7.60
C LYS A 512 -14.96 -13.73 6.28
N VAL A 513 -14.50 -14.79 5.62
CA VAL A 513 -14.95 -15.18 4.27
C VAL A 513 -15.14 -16.68 4.12
N VAL A 514 -15.79 -17.08 3.04
CA VAL A 514 -16.03 -18.48 2.68
C VAL A 514 -15.51 -18.69 1.25
N PRO A 515 -14.26 -19.11 1.05
CA PRO A 515 -13.72 -19.34 -0.28
C PRO A 515 -14.21 -20.67 -0.87
N LEU A 516 -14.20 -20.76 -2.19
CA LEU A 516 -14.29 -22.02 -2.93
C LEU A 516 -12.94 -22.74 -2.92
N LYS A 517 -12.98 -24.07 -3.03
CA LYS A 517 -11.78 -24.88 -3.26
C LYS A 517 -11.26 -24.76 -4.70
N PRO A 518 -9.99 -25.14 -4.94
CA PRO A 518 -9.55 -25.59 -6.27
C PRO A 518 -10.38 -26.79 -6.77
N GLY A 519 -10.57 -26.90 -8.09
CA GLY A 519 -11.28 -27.99 -8.77
C GLY A 519 -12.78 -27.75 -9.00
N VAL A 520 -13.32 -26.61 -8.57
CA VAL A 520 -14.74 -26.25 -8.77
C VAL A 520 -14.94 -25.75 -10.19
N GLN A 521 -15.95 -26.28 -10.87
CA GLN A 521 -16.20 -26.05 -12.28
C GLN A 521 -17.41 -25.16 -12.50
N PHE A 522 -17.30 -24.23 -13.45
CA PHE A 522 -18.35 -23.33 -13.90
C PHE A 522 -18.42 -23.29 -15.42
N THR A 523 -19.53 -22.83 -15.96
CA THR A 523 -19.64 -22.49 -17.39
C THR A 523 -20.39 -21.18 -17.57
N PHE A 524 -19.98 -20.38 -18.55
CA PHE A 524 -20.68 -19.17 -18.95
C PHE A 524 -20.63 -18.96 -20.46
N ARG A 525 -21.53 -18.09 -20.94
CA ARG A 525 -21.58 -17.67 -22.34
C ARG A 525 -21.18 -16.20 -22.48
N LEU A 526 -20.30 -15.92 -23.43
CA LEU A 526 -19.93 -14.58 -23.90
C LEU A 526 -20.49 -14.41 -25.30
N CYS A 527 -21.52 -13.58 -25.48
CA CYS A 527 -22.08 -13.25 -26.79
C CYS A 527 -21.40 -11.99 -27.35
N PHE A 528 -21.23 -11.93 -28.67
CA PHE A 528 -20.66 -10.77 -29.36
C PHE A 528 -21.35 -10.50 -30.70
N GLU A 529 -21.34 -9.25 -31.13
CA GLU A 529 -21.96 -8.80 -32.38
C GLU A 529 -21.04 -7.91 -33.21
N ASN A 530 -21.08 -8.09 -34.53
CA ASN A 530 -20.35 -7.28 -35.52
C ASN A 530 -18.87 -7.04 -35.16
N LEU A 531 -18.15 -8.04 -34.65
CA LEU A 531 -16.72 -7.92 -34.37
C LEU A 531 -15.90 -8.21 -35.62
N ARG A 532 -14.89 -7.39 -35.89
CA ARG A 532 -13.88 -7.69 -36.92
C ARG A 532 -12.99 -8.86 -36.51
N ALA A 533 -12.26 -9.43 -37.46
CA ALA A 533 -11.38 -10.58 -37.22
C ALA A 533 -10.36 -10.31 -36.10
N GLU A 534 -9.73 -9.14 -36.11
CA GLU A 534 -8.77 -8.69 -35.09
C GLU A 534 -9.43 -8.38 -33.73
N GLU A 535 -10.69 -7.94 -33.71
CA GLU A 535 -11.44 -7.68 -32.47
C GLU A 535 -11.88 -8.99 -31.81
N LEU A 536 -12.38 -9.93 -32.61
CA LEU A 536 -12.68 -11.30 -32.18
C LEU A 536 -11.40 -12.01 -31.72
N GLY A 537 -10.29 -11.76 -32.41
CA GLY A 537 -8.97 -12.25 -32.04
C GLY A 537 -8.47 -11.72 -30.71
N ALA A 538 -8.72 -10.44 -30.40
CA ALA A 538 -8.39 -9.85 -29.10
C ALA A 538 -9.17 -10.53 -27.95
N LEU A 539 -10.47 -10.81 -28.14
CA LEU A 539 -11.26 -11.58 -27.19
C LEU A 539 -10.74 -13.01 -27.03
N GLY A 540 -10.47 -13.70 -28.15
CA GLY A 540 -9.89 -15.04 -28.15
C GLY A 540 -8.55 -15.09 -27.40
N TRP A 541 -7.69 -14.10 -27.62
CA TRP A 541 -6.39 -13.99 -26.96
C TRP A 541 -6.56 -13.86 -25.44
N ALA A 542 -7.47 -13.00 -24.99
CA ALA A 542 -7.75 -12.80 -23.58
C ALA A 542 -8.39 -14.03 -22.90
N LEU A 543 -9.15 -14.84 -23.64
CA LEU A 543 -9.74 -16.10 -23.14
C LEU A 543 -8.72 -17.25 -23.10
N MET A 544 -7.83 -17.34 -24.09
CA MET A 544 -6.92 -18.48 -24.27
C MET A 544 -5.53 -18.30 -23.66
N LEU A 545 -5.07 -17.05 -23.49
CA LEU A 545 -3.72 -16.69 -23.03
C LEU A 545 -2.60 -17.43 -23.81
N PRO A 546 -2.47 -17.21 -25.13
CA PRO A 546 -1.51 -17.93 -25.97
C PRO A 546 -0.08 -17.46 -25.68
N GLY A 547 0.56 -18.05 -24.67
CA GLY A 547 1.95 -17.78 -24.30
C GLY A 547 2.96 -18.76 -24.89
N GLU A 548 4.11 -18.87 -24.22
CA GLU A 548 5.20 -19.79 -24.60
C GLU A 548 4.79 -21.26 -24.47
N VAL A 549 5.30 -22.09 -25.37
CA VAL A 549 5.06 -23.55 -25.39
C VAL A 549 5.64 -24.20 -24.13
N GLY A 550 4.89 -25.13 -23.54
CA GLY A 550 5.30 -25.86 -22.33
C GLY A 550 4.99 -25.14 -21.01
N LYS A 551 4.56 -23.88 -21.07
CA LYS A 551 4.09 -23.13 -19.90
C LYS A 551 2.57 -23.16 -19.79
N ILE A 552 2.10 -23.03 -18.55
CA ILE A 552 0.67 -23.04 -18.22
C ILE A 552 0.31 -21.65 -17.74
N TYR A 553 -0.77 -21.09 -18.29
CA TYR A 553 -1.26 -19.76 -17.90
C TYR A 553 -2.65 -19.85 -17.26
N ARG A 554 -2.92 -18.97 -16.30
CA ARG A 554 -4.19 -18.91 -15.57
C ARG A 554 -4.65 -17.47 -15.42
N HIS A 555 -5.96 -17.27 -15.46
CA HIS A 555 -6.58 -15.98 -15.20
C HIS A 555 -6.69 -15.72 -13.69
N LYS A 556 -6.89 -14.45 -13.31
CA LYS A 556 -6.97 -14.03 -11.91
C LYS A 556 -8.25 -13.21 -11.65
N ILE A 557 -9.20 -13.81 -10.94
CA ILE A 557 -10.52 -13.22 -10.63
C ILE A 557 -10.76 -13.08 -9.12
N GLY A 558 -11.76 -12.30 -8.74
CA GLY A 558 -12.23 -12.20 -7.37
C GLY A 558 -11.34 -11.40 -6.43
N MET A 559 -11.65 -11.50 -5.15
CA MET A 559 -10.97 -10.84 -4.04
C MET A 559 -9.85 -11.75 -3.47
N GLY A 560 -8.98 -11.18 -2.64
CA GLY A 560 -7.86 -11.93 -2.06
C GLY A 560 -6.71 -12.22 -3.04
N LYS A 561 -6.66 -11.54 -4.19
CA LYS A 561 -5.57 -11.68 -5.18
C LYS A 561 -4.16 -11.59 -4.58
N PRO A 562 -3.85 -10.65 -3.66
CA PRO A 562 -2.51 -10.61 -3.07
C PRO A 562 -2.23 -11.74 -2.06
N LEU A 563 -3.26 -12.45 -1.58
CA LEU A 563 -3.09 -13.69 -0.82
C LEU A 563 -2.81 -14.90 -1.74
N GLY A 564 -2.94 -14.74 -3.06
CA GLY A 564 -2.77 -15.81 -4.04
C GLY A 564 -4.07 -16.39 -4.58
N MET A 565 -5.21 -16.00 -4.00
CA MET A 565 -6.54 -16.47 -4.39
C MET A 565 -6.92 -16.08 -5.83
N GLY A 566 -7.91 -16.75 -6.39
CA GLY A 566 -8.58 -16.31 -7.62
C GLY A 566 -8.04 -16.86 -8.92
N ALA A 567 -7.12 -17.83 -8.89
CA ALA A 567 -6.60 -18.44 -10.11
C ALA A 567 -7.62 -19.37 -10.74
N ILE A 568 -7.88 -19.23 -12.04
CA ILE A 568 -8.81 -20.06 -12.79
C ILE A 568 -8.23 -20.47 -14.15
N ALA A 569 -8.58 -21.66 -14.63
CA ALA A 569 -8.40 -22.10 -16.01
C ALA A 569 -9.66 -21.80 -16.82
N MET A 570 -9.50 -21.45 -18.10
CA MET A 570 -10.62 -21.17 -19.01
C MET A 570 -10.44 -21.98 -20.30
N THR A 571 -11.52 -22.62 -20.76
CA THR A 571 -11.53 -23.40 -22.01
C THR A 571 -12.66 -22.88 -22.91
N PRO A 572 -12.36 -21.96 -23.85
CA PRO A 572 -13.37 -21.36 -24.72
C PRO A 572 -13.67 -22.25 -25.95
N ARG A 573 -14.93 -22.29 -26.36
CA ARG A 573 -15.41 -22.87 -27.62
C ARG A 573 -16.16 -21.80 -28.41
N LEU A 574 -15.69 -21.49 -29.61
CA LEU A 574 -16.26 -20.45 -30.47
C LEU A 574 -17.34 -21.02 -31.39
N THR A 575 -18.52 -20.39 -31.36
CA THR A 575 -19.58 -20.62 -32.33
C THR A 575 -19.90 -19.32 -33.06
N LEU A 576 -19.90 -19.36 -34.39
CA LEU A 576 -20.29 -18.26 -35.26
C LEU A 576 -21.70 -18.48 -35.80
N THR A 577 -22.42 -17.39 -36.01
CA THR A 577 -23.74 -17.40 -36.65
C THR A 577 -23.67 -16.73 -38.01
N ALA A 578 -24.13 -17.43 -39.04
CA ALA A 578 -24.41 -16.86 -40.35
C ALA A 578 -25.83 -16.29 -40.35
N ARG A 579 -26.01 -15.04 -39.89
CA ARG A 579 -27.36 -14.47 -39.68
C ARG A 579 -28.18 -14.37 -40.97
N ALA A 580 -27.55 -14.12 -42.12
CA ALA A 580 -28.24 -14.11 -43.41
C ALA A 580 -28.88 -15.48 -43.71
N ASP A 581 -28.08 -16.56 -43.62
CA ASP A 581 -28.56 -17.94 -43.79
C ASP A 581 -29.60 -18.31 -42.74
N ARG A 582 -29.39 -17.86 -41.49
CA ARG A 582 -30.33 -18.06 -40.39
C ARG A 582 -31.70 -17.49 -40.76
N TYR A 583 -31.79 -16.22 -41.15
CA TYR A 583 -33.09 -15.63 -41.49
C TYR A 583 -33.69 -16.20 -42.79
N ALA A 584 -32.85 -16.68 -43.72
CA ALA A 584 -33.31 -17.35 -44.93
C ALA A 584 -33.90 -18.74 -44.68
N ARG A 585 -33.42 -19.47 -43.65
CA ARG A 585 -33.81 -20.87 -43.35
C ARG A 585 -34.41 -21.08 -41.96
N LEU A 586 -34.70 -20.00 -41.21
CA LEU A 586 -35.08 -20.08 -39.79
C LEU A 586 -36.28 -21.00 -39.55
N PHE A 587 -37.18 -21.07 -40.52
CA PHE A 587 -38.43 -21.83 -40.49
C PHE A 587 -38.43 -22.96 -41.55
N ASP A 588 -37.28 -23.61 -41.78
CA ASP A 588 -37.18 -24.74 -42.71
C ASP A 588 -37.88 -26.00 -42.15
N GLY A 589 -39.15 -26.16 -42.51
CA GLY A 589 -40.02 -27.23 -42.01
C GLY A 589 -40.31 -27.09 -40.51
N GLU A 590 -40.19 -28.18 -39.76
CA GLU A 590 -40.40 -28.20 -38.29
C GLU A 590 -39.11 -27.90 -37.49
N LYS A 591 -38.01 -27.53 -38.16
CA LYS A 591 -36.69 -27.34 -37.52
C LYS A 591 -36.31 -25.86 -37.48
N PHE A 592 -35.83 -25.40 -36.32
CA PHE A 592 -35.19 -24.09 -36.19
C PHE A 592 -33.72 -24.18 -36.59
N ASP A 593 -33.37 -23.81 -37.83
CA ASP A 593 -31.97 -23.67 -38.26
C ASP A 593 -31.40 -22.33 -37.78
N LEU A 594 -30.49 -22.38 -36.80
CA LEU A 594 -29.80 -21.20 -36.28
C LEU A 594 -28.61 -20.75 -37.16
N ALA A 595 -28.30 -21.50 -38.21
CA ALA A 595 -27.15 -21.33 -39.11
C ALA A 595 -25.84 -21.09 -38.34
N THR A 596 -25.57 -21.98 -37.39
CA THR A 596 -24.38 -21.91 -36.53
C THR A 596 -23.27 -22.80 -37.05
N LYS A 597 -22.02 -22.38 -36.87
CA LYS A 597 -20.83 -23.20 -37.12
C LYS A 597 -19.81 -23.05 -35.99
N SER A 598 -19.23 -24.17 -35.58
CA SER A 598 -18.02 -24.16 -34.74
C SER A 598 -16.88 -23.52 -35.54
N ALA A 599 -16.02 -22.76 -34.87
CA ALA A 599 -14.86 -22.13 -35.49
C ALA A 599 -13.62 -22.20 -34.59
N ASP A 600 -12.42 -22.18 -35.19
CA ASP A 600 -11.17 -22.10 -34.44
C ASP A 600 -10.88 -20.65 -34.04
N ALA A 601 -10.95 -20.37 -32.74
CA ALA A 601 -10.58 -19.06 -32.20
C ALA A 601 -9.10 -18.72 -32.47
N GLY A 602 -8.23 -19.73 -32.64
CA GLY A 602 -6.81 -19.58 -32.91
C GLY A 602 -6.50 -18.82 -34.20
N GLU A 603 -7.33 -18.94 -35.23
CA GLU A 603 -7.21 -18.18 -36.48
C GLU A 603 -7.35 -16.67 -36.23
N PHE A 604 -8.40 -16.27 -35.53
CA PHE A 604 -8.64 -14.87 -35.18
C PHE A 604 -7.56 -14.32 -34.24
N VAL A 605 -7.11 -15.13 -33.29
CA VAL A 605 -5.98 -14.77 -32.41
C VAL A 605 -4.74 -14.42 -33.22
N ARG A 606 -4.38 -15.22 -34.24
CA ARG A 606 -3.24 -14.91 -35.12
C ARG A 606 -3.43 -13.60 -35.88
N THR A 607 -4.65 -13.31 -36.36
CA THR A 607 -4.98 -12.03 -37.01
C THR A 607 -4.78 -10.85 -36.07
N PHE A 608 -5.24 -10.95 -34.83
CA PHE A 608 -5.03 -9.93 -33.80
C PHE A 608 -3.54 -9.73 -33.47
N GLU A 609 -2.80 -10.81 -33.24
CA GLU A 609 -1.37 -10.71 -32.94
C GLU A 609 -0.60 -10.07 -34.09
N ALA A 610 -0.88 -10.46 -35.34
CA ALA A 610 -0.28 -9.84 -36.52
C ALA A 610 -0.62 -8.34 -36.63
N TYR A 611 -1.88 -7.96 -36.38
CA TYR A 611 -2.32 -6.57 -36.41
C TYR A 611 -1.55 -5.69 -35.42
N VAL A 612 -1.39 -6.17 -34.18
CA VAL A 612 -0.66 -5.45 -33.13
C VAL A 612 0.84 -5.46 -33.42
N CYS A 613 1.44 -6.61 -33.72
CA CYS A 613 2.88 -6.73 -33.97
C CYS A 613 3.33 -5.85 -35.15
N ALA A 614 2.57 -5.79 -36.24
CA ALA A 614 2.88 -4.92 -37.38
C ALA A 614 3.00 -3.44 -36.98
N ARG A 615 2.30 -3.02 -35.92
CA ARG A 615 2.32 -1.64 -35.43
C ARG A 615 3.41 -1.42 -34.40
N VAL A 616 3.59 -2.32 -33.43
CA VAL A 616 4.46 -2.05 -32.26
C VAL A 616 5.81 -2.77 -32.31
N ALA A 617 5.92 -3.87 -33.05
CA ALA A 617 7.14 -4.64 -33.16
C ALA A 617 7.26 -5.31 -34.56
N PRO A 618 7.53 -4.52 -35.62
CA PRO A 618 7.71 -5.05 -36.97
C PRO A 618 8.76 -6.17 -36.98
N GLY A 619 8.43 -7.30 -37.61
CA GLY A 619 9.27 -8.51 -37.64
C GLY A 619 8.90 -9.58 -36.61
N LYS A 620 8.04 -9.27 -35.63
CA LYS A 620 7.42 -10.26 -34.75
C LYS A 620 6.05 -10.67 -35.30
N THR A 621 5.66 -11.91 -35.04
CA THR A 621 4.36 -12.46 -35.50
C THR A 621 3.48 -12.92 -34.34
N ARG A 622 4.04 -12.98 -33.13
CA ARG A 622 3.36 -13.43 -31.91
C ARG A 622 3.55 -12.41 -30.81
N LEU A 623 2.47 -12.11 -30.06
CA LEU A 623 2.56 -11.15 -28.96
C LEU A 623 3.50 -11.64 -27.86
N ALA A 624 3.57 -12.96 -27.63
CA ALA A 624 4.50 -13.58 -26.68
C ALA A 624 5.99 -13.32 -26.97
N GLN A 625 6.36 -12.83 -28.16
CA GLN A 625 7.72 -12.42 -28.50
C GLN A 625 8.05 -10.99 -28.04
N ILE A 626 7.06 -10.20 -27.62
CA ILE A 626 7.24 -8.81 -27.21
C ILE A 626 7.47 -8.73 -25.70
N GLU A 627 8.51 -8.03 -25.27
CA GLU A 627 8.97 -7.97 -23.87
C GLU A 627 7.85 -7.58 -22.89
N ARG A 628 7.07 -6.55 -23.22
CA ARG A 628 5.93 -6.12 -22.40
C ARG A 628 4.88 -7.21 -22.23
N ILE A 629 4.61 -7.99 -23.27
CA ILE A 629 3.65 -9.11 -23.20
C ILE A 629 4.28 -10.30 -22.48
N GLN A 630 5.58 -10.53 -22.61
CA GLN A 630 6.28 -11.52 -21.78
C GLN A 630 6.15 -11.18 -20.29
N GLN A 631 6.21 -9.90 -19.91
CA GLN A 631 5.94 -9.47 -18.53
C GLN A 631 4.51 -9.84 -18.08
N LEU A 632 3.49 -9.62 -18.94
CA LEU A 632 2.11 -10.04 -18.66
C LEU A 632 2.00 -11.55 -18.50
N LEU A 633 2.50 -12.31 -19.48
CA LEU A 633 2.45 -13.77 -19.48
C LEU A 633 3.19 -14.35 -18.27
N THR A 634 4.34 -13.79 -17.89
CA THR A 634 5.08 -14.17 -16.68
C THR A 634 4.22 -13.99 -15.42
N MET A 635 3.45 -12.89 -15.32
CA MET A 635 2.54 -12.67 -14.18
C MET A 635 1.35 -13.65 -14.17
N LEU A 636 0.95 -14.16 -15.34
CA LEU A 636 -0.15 -15.10 -15.52
C LEU A 636 0.32 -16.57 -15.52
N GLU A 637 1.63 -16.81 -15.49
CA GLU A 637 2.24 -18.13 -15.46
C GLU A 637 1.86 -18.85 -14.17
N TRP A 638 1.39 -20.08 -14.31
CA TRP A 638 0.98 -20.92 -13.20
C TRP A 638 2.17 -21.70 -12.67
N HIS A 639 2.46 -21.47 -11.39
CA HIS A 639 3.43 -22.24 -10.63
C HIS A 639 2.70 -22.98 -9.51
N ALA A 640 3.10 -24.22 -9.24
CA ALA A 640 2.67 -24.94 -8.04
C ALA A 640 3.11 -24.16 -6.78
N SER A 641 2.53 -24.47 -5.62
CA SER A 641 2.88 -23.85 -4.33
C SER A 641 4.27 -24.30 -3.81
N ALA A 642 5.31 -24.20 -4.65
CA ALA A 642 6.70 -24.43 -4.29
C ALA A 642 7.22 -23.31 -3.38
N SER A 643 8.00 -23.68 -2.37
CA SER A 643 8.47 -22.75 -1.33
C SER A 643 9.31 -21.61 -1.89
N ASP A 644 10.17 -21.89 -2.86
CA ASP A 644 11.02 -20.89 -3.50
C ASP A 644 10.21 -19.82 -4.27
N TRP A 645 9.15 -20.25 -4.97
CA TRP A 645 8.23 -19.35 -5.65
C TRP A 645 7.43 -18.48 -4.67
N LEU A 646 6.93 -19.09 -3.59
CA LEU A 646 6.21 -18.37 -2.54
C LEU A 646 7.10 -17.34 -1.84
N ASP A 647 8.39 -17.63 -1.67
CA ASP A 647 9.37 -16.71 -1.08
C ASP A 647 9.69 -15.52 -1.99
N ARG A 648 9.75 -15.71 -3.32
CA ARG A 648 9.98 -14.63 -4.30
C ARG A 648 8.77 -13.71 -4.47
N THR A 649 7.58 -14.18 -4.14
CA THR A 649 6.31 -13.47 -4.39
C THR A 649 5.57 -13.07 -3.11
N ARG A 650 6.22 -13.14 -1.94
CA ARG A 650 5.63 -12.68 -0.67
C ARG A 650 5.63 -11.16 -0.54
N TYR A 651 4.89 -10.67 0.46
CA TYR A 651 5.07 -9.30 0.94
C TYR A 651 6.39 -9.16 1.68
N MET A 652 7.08 -8.05 1.44
CA MET A 652 8.10 -7.55 2.37
C MET A 652 7.48 -7.19 3.72
N GLU A 653 8.26 -7.38 4.78
CA GLU A 653 7.84 -7.20 6.18
C GLU A 653 8.58 -6.04 6.85
N ILE A 654 7.91 -5.40 7.81
CA ILE A 654 8.50 -4.31 8.62
C ILE A 654 9.38 -4.88 9.75
N GLU A 655 9.08 -6.09 10.23
CA GLU A 655 9.85 -6.81 11.25
C GLU A 655 9.98 -8.28 10.83
N ARG A 656 10.93 -8.60 9.95
CA ARG A 656 11.16 -9.97 9.47
C ARG A 656 12.10 -10.75 10.40
N GLY A 657 11.73 -11.99 10.70
CA GLY A 657 12.54 -12.94 11.47
C GLY A 657 12.75 -12.54 12.94
N SER A 658 13.58 -13.31 13.65
CA SER A 658 13.94 -13.04 15.05
C SER A 658 14.58 -11.66 15.24
N ASP A 659 15.33 -11.21 14.24
CA ASP A 659 16.10 -9.97 14.27
C ASP A 659 15.26 -8.73 13.93
N LYS A 660 13.96 -8.91 13.63
CA LYS A 660 13.01 -7.84 13.31
C LYS A 660 13.52 -6.88 12.23
N ILE A 661 14.04 -7.42 11.14
CA ILE A 661 14.63 -6.64 10.06
C ILE A 661 13.51 -5.90 9.30
N ASN A 662 13.66 -4.59 9.13
CA ASN A 662 12.77 -3.78 8.30
C ASN A 662 13.24 -3.79 6.85
N GLU A 663 12.57 -4.60 6.02
CA GLU A 663 12.95 -4.78 4.62
C GLU A 663 12.72 -3.52 3.77
N TYR A 664 11.84 -2.60 4.19
CA TYR A 664 11.55 -1.36 3.47
C TYR A 664 12.56 -0.24 3.75
N LYS A 665 13.41 -0.39 4.78
CA LYS A 665 14.27 0.68 5.29
C LYS A 665 15.19 1.27 4.21
N GLU A 666 15.71 0.41 3.35
CA GLU A 666 16.70 0.79 2.33
C GLU A 666 16.08 1.04 0.96
N ARG A 667 14.75 1.19 0.92
CA ARG A 667 13.97 1.49 -0.30
C ARG A 667 14.37 0.60 -1.49
N PRO A 668 14.39 -0.74 -1.33
CA PRO A 668 14.65 -1.61 -2.46
C PRO A 668 13.60 -1.39 -3.55
N VAL A 669 14.00 -1.64 -4.80
CA VAL A 669 13.19 -1.35 -5.99
C VAL A 669 12.56 -2.65 -6.50
N LEU A 670 11.30 -2.58 -6.89
CA LEU A 670 10.62 -3.74 -7.45
C LEU A 670 11.15 -3.98 -8.88
N PRO A 671 11.79 -5.13 -9.18
CA PRO A 671 12.26 -5.45 -10.53
C PRO A 671 11.07 -5.72 -11.48
N ASP A 672 11.31 -5.86 -12.77
CA ASP A 672 10.31 -6.34 -13.71
C ASP A 672 9.94 -7.83 -13.48
N PRO A 673 8.79 -8.30 -14.03
CA PRO A 673 8.37 -9.69 -13.84
C PRO A 673 9.39 -10.74 -14.30
N GLN A 674 10.09 -10.53 -15.42
CA GLN A 674 11.02 -11.52 -15.96
C GLN A 674 12.24 -11.69 -15.05
N THR A 675 12.71 -10.59 -14.47
CA THR A 675 13.84 -10.57 -13.53
C THR A 675 13.51 -11.31 -12.24
N VAL A 676 12.26 -11.22 -11.73
CA VAL A 676 11.81 -12.00 -10.57
C VAL A 676 11.96 -13.50 -10.80
N VAL A 677 11.58 -13.98 -11.99
CA VAL A 677 11.65 -15.42 -12.33
C VAL A 677 13.09 -15.88 -12.54
N ARG A 678 13.93 -15.06 -13.19
CA ARG A 678 15.33 -15.41 -13.49
C ARG A 678 16.24 -15.40 -12.26
N THR A 679 15.96 -14.54 -11.28
CA THR A 679 16.82 -14.40 -10.09
C THR A 679 16.50 -15.46 -9.05
N ALA A 680 17.47 -16.34 -8.75
CA ALA A 680 17.37 -17.29 -7.63
C ALA A 680 17.10 -16.54 -6.31
N PRO A 681 16.31 -17.11 -5.38
CA PRO A 681 16.00 -16.43 -4.14
C PRO A 681 17.29 -16.27 -3.33
N THR A 682 17.73 -15.03 -3.13
CA THR A 682 18.88 -14.73 -2.28
C THR A 682 18.49 -15.05 -0.84
N ARG A 683 18.94 -16.21 -0.32
CA ARG A 683 18.95 -16.45 1.12
C ARG A 683 19.88 -15.42 1.75
N SER A 684 19.29 -14.44 2.43
CA SER A 684 19.91 -13.36 3.20
C SER A 684 20.55 -12.23 2.38
N ILE A 685 20.05 -11.03 2.66
CA ILE A 685 20.75 -9.78 2.45
C ILE A 685 21.96 -9.78 3.40
N ARG A 686 23.13 -10.16 2.91
CA ARG A 686 24.41 -9.74 3.51
C ARG A 686 24.71 -8.33 3.00
N MET A 687 24.16 -7.32 3.66
CA MET A 687 24.55 -5.93 3.42
C MET A 687 25.83 -5.60 4.21
N GLY A 688 26.85 -5.14 3.47
CA GLY A 688 27.95 -4.31 3.99
C GLY A 688 29.06 -5.04 4.74
N ARG A 689 30.08 -5.51 4.01
CA ARG A 689 31.42 -5.74 4.57
C ARG A 689 31.97 -4.43 5.14
N ARG A 690 32.04 -4.31 6.47
CA ARG A 690 33.14 -3.58 7.13
C ARG A 690 34.22 -4.60 7.47
N SER A 691 35.44 -4.28 7.07
CA SER A 691 36.66 -5.05 7.22
C SER A 691 36.93 -5.45 8.68
N VAL A 692 36.94 -6.76 8.97
CA VAL A 692 37.85 -7.36 9.95
C VAL A 692 38.17 -8.81 9.50
N SER A 693 39.45 -9.17 9.67
CA SER A 693 40.21 -10.40 9.37
C SER A 693 39.63 -11.72 9.96
N PRO A 694 40.22 -12.91 9.67
CA PRO A 694 39.49 -14.10 9.24
C PRO A 694 39.01 -15.06 10.33
N ALA A 695 38.05 -15.90 9.91
CA ALA A 695 37.74 -17.26 10.36
C ALA A 695 37.34 -17.49 11.83
N ILE A 696 36.02 -17.61 12.04
CA ILE A 696 35.46 -18.61 12.97
C ILE A 696 34.29 -19.27 12.23
N GLU A 697 34.42 -20.57 11.98
CA GLU A 697 33.41 -21.40 11.33
C GLU A 697 32.08 -21.33 12.09
N LYS A 698 30.98 -21.19 11.33
CA LYS A 698 29.61 -21.30 11.86
C LYS A 698 29.38 -22.73 12.33
N ILE A 699 29.19 -22.91 13.63
CA ILE A 699 28.74 -24.17 14.21
C ILE A 699 27.22 -24.22 14.05
N GLU A 700 26.71 -25.21 13.30
CA GLU A 700 25.28 -25.51 13.19
C GLU A 700 24.73 -26.02 14.54
N GLU A 701 23.53 -25.58 14.89
CA GLU A 701 22.95 -25.64 16.25
C GLU A 701 22.36 -27.01 16.62
N THR A 702 22.91 -28.13 16.12
CA THR A 702 22.29 -29.47 16.26
C THR A 702 23.16 -30.61 16.78
N ASP A 703 24.49 -30.52 16.75
CA ASP A 703 25.35 -31.64 17.15
C ASP A 703 25.74 -31.60 18.64
N TYR A 704 25.65 -32.76 19.31
CA TYR A 704 26.19 -32.91 20.66
C TYR A 704 27.72 -32.81 20.62
N ARG A 705 28.25 -32.05 21.57
CA ARG A 705 29.68 -31.93 21.88
C ARG A 705 29.98 -32.60 23.21
N TYR A 706 31.23 -32.97 23.38
CA TYR A 706 31.76 -33.57 24.61
C TYR A 706 32.77 -32.62 25.24
N GLY A 707 32.88 -32.67 26.56
CA GLY A 707 33.83 -31.84 27.31
C GLY A 707 33.86 -32.19 28.79
N LYS A 708 34.76 -31.53 29.51
CA LYS A 708 34.90 -31.68 30.96
C LYS A 708 34.42 -30.43 31.69
N VAL A 709 33.67 -30.63 32.76
CA VAL A 709 33.20 -29.56 33.64
C VAL A 709 34.40 -28.97 34.36
N LYS A 710 34.69 -27.68 34.13
CA LYS A 710 35.81 -26.99 34.78
C LYS A 710 35.46 -26.61 36.21
N ASN A 711 34.27 -26.06 36.41
CA ASN A 711 33.71 -25.72 37.71
C ASN A 711 32.19 -25.65 37.62
N PHE A 712 31.51 -25.83 38.75
CA PHE A 712 30.08 -25.60 38.88
C PHE A 712 29.76 -25.17 40.32
N GLY A 713 29.23 -23.96 40.50
CA GLY A 713 28.93 -23.40 41.81
C GLY A 713 27.45 -23.55 42.18
N LEU A 714 27.17 -23.97 43.41
CA LEU A 714 25.81 -24.00 43.97
C LEU A 714 25.55 -22.75 44.81
N GLY A 715 24.85 -21.74 44.25
CA GLY A 715 24.37 -20.57 44.98
C GLY A 715 22.87 -20.61 45.26
N GLN A 716 22.40 -19.91 46.30
CA GLN A 716 20.96 -19.88 46.67
C GLN A 716 20.05 -19.18 45.63
N LYS A 717 20.61 -18.35 44.73
CA LYS A 717 19.82 -17.61 43.70
C LYS A 717 20.27 -17.85 42.26
N GLN A 718 21.51 -18.29 42.01
CA GLN A 718 22.01 -18.70 40.68
C GLN A 718 23.05 -19.81 40.85
N SER A 719 22.88 -20.92 40.14
CA SER A 719 23.85 -22.03 40.06
C SER A 719 24.32 -22.18 38.62
N PHE A 720 25.62 -22.02 38.39
CA PHE A 720 26.22 -22.05 37.06
C PHE A 720 27.65 -22.58 37.10
N GLY A 721 28.19 -22.92 35.93
CA GLY A 721 29.54 -23.40 35.76
C GLY A 721 30.05 -23.20 34.32
N PHE A 722 31.21 -23.77 34.04
CA PHE A 722 31.82 -23.73 32.72
C PHE A 722 32.28 -25.13 32.30
N ILE A 723 32.11 -25.44 31.02
CA ILE A 723 32.55 -26.69 30.39
C ILE A 723 33.67 -26.36 29.40
N THR A 724 34.76 -27.13 29.47
CA THR A 724 35.84 -27.08 28.48
C THR A 724 35.57 -28.13 27.40
N PRO A 725 35.27 -27.75 26.14
CA PRO A 725 34.99 -28.70 25.07
C PRO A 725 36.24 -29.51 24.67
N ASP A 726 36.07 -30.79 24.35
CA ASP A 726 37.17 -31.69 23.95
C ASP A 726 37.84 -31.26 22.63
N GLY A 727 37.10 -30.58 21.74
CA GLY A 727 37.60 -30.06 20.45
C GLY A 727 38.39 -28.75 20.54
N GLY A 728 38.66 -28.25 21.75
CA GLY A 728 39.26 -26.93 21.97
C GLY A 728 38.30 -25.76 21.68
N GLY A 729 38.71 -24.55 22.07
CA GLY A 729 37.91 -23.32 21.95
C GLY A 729 37.58 -22.66 23.29
N ASP A 730 36.76 -21.60 23.24
CA ASP A 730 36.35 -20.85 24.43
C ASP A 730 35.52 -21.70 25.40
N GLU A 731 35.64 -21.39 26.70
CA GLU A 731 34.84 -22.04 27.75
C GLU A 731 33.35 -21.79 27.54
N VAL A 732 32.56 -22.86 27.62
CA VAL A 732 31.12 -22.81 27.39
C VAL A 732 30.39 -22.70 28.72
N PHE A 733 29.61 -21.64 28.87
CA PHE A 733 28.83 -21.38 30.08
C PHE A 733 27.67 -22.38 30.23
N VAL A 734 27.45 -22.93 31.42
CA VAL A 734 26.30 -23.82 31.71
C VAL A 734 25.52 -23.31 32.91
N HIS A 735 24.20 -23.12 32.74
CA HIS A 735 23.29 -22.81 33.85
C HIS A 735 22.61 -24.09 34.36
N ARG A 736 22.31 -24.19 35.66
CA ARG A 736 21.65 -25.37 36.25
C ARG A 736 20.36 -25.80 35.54
N ASN A 737 19.58 -24.85 35.02
CA ASN A 737 18.33 -25.14 34.29
C ASN A 737 18.56 -25.87 32.96
N GLN A 738 19.81 -25.99 32.51
CA GLN A 738 20.18 -26.68 31.29
C GLN A 738 20.61 -28.13 31.51
N LEU A 739 20.69 -28.59 32.76
CA LEU A 739 20.99 -29.99 33.09
C LEU A 739 19.74 -30.85 32.85
N HIS A 740 19.91 -32.03 32.25
CA HIS A 740 18.83 -33.00 32.02
C HIS A 740 18.91 -34.22 32.95
N GLY A 741 17.86 -35.04 32.98
CA GLY A 741 17.85 -36.28 33.78
C GLY A 741 17.74 -36.10 35.31
N GLY A 742 17.26 -34.94 35.80
CA GLY A 742 17.06 -34.69 37.24
C GLY A 742 18.31 -34.22 38.00
N LEU A 743 19.40 -33.94 37.29
CA LEU A 743 20.65 -33.46 37.86
C LEU A 743 20.53 -32.05 38.45
N LYS A 744 21.12 -31.86 39.63
CA LYS A 744 21.09 -30.58 40.35
C LYS A 744 22.45 -29.87 40.38
N THR A 745 23.53 -30.59 40.09
CA THR A 745 24.92 -30.11 40.10
C THR A 745 25.75 -30.87 39.08
N LEU A 746 26.95 -30.37 38.80
CA LEU A 746 28.00 -31.04 38.05
C LEU A 746 29.29 -31.01 38.88
N ASP A 747 30.08 -32.08 38.84
CA ASP A 747 31.35 -32.15 39.56
C ASP A 747 32.51 -31.65 38.68
N ALA A 748 33.48 -30.95 39.27
CA ALA A 748 34.67 -30.53 38.54
C ALA A 748 35.45 -31.76 38.03
N GLY A 749 35.79 -31.75 36.73
CA GLY A 749 36.39 -32.87 36.01
C GLY A 749 35.40 -33.85 35.37
N GLN A 750 34.10 -33.76 35.69
CA GLN A 750 33.07 -34.66 35.14
C GLN A 750 32.96 -34.52 33.62
N ARG A 751 32.92 -35.66 32.90
CA ARG A 751 32.62 -35.67 31.46
C ARG A 751 31.14 -35.46 31.23
N VAL A 752 30.83 -34.60 30.27
CA VAL A 752 29.47 -34.28 29.87
C VAL A 752 29.34 -34.20 28.36
N ARG A 753 28.17 -34.60 27.86
CA ARG A 753 27.70 -34.28 26.51
C ARG A 753 26.71 -33.12 26.56
N PHE A 754 26.80 -32.18 25.64
CA PHE A 754 26.00 -30.95 25.62
C PHE A 754 25.88 -30.37 24.22
N LYS A 755 24.83 -29.57 23.97
CA LYS A 755 24.71 -28.75 22.76
C LYS A 755 25.09 -27.32 23.07
N VAL A 756 25.54 -26.56 22.07
CA VAL A 756 26.00 -25.17 22.26
C VAL A 756 25.13 -24.21 21.46
N ARG A 757 24.71 -23.12 22.10
CA ARG A 757 24.02 -21.98 21.47
C ARG A 757 24.69 -20.67 21.86
N LYS A 758 24.31 -19.57 21.20
CA LYS A 758 24.78 -18.22 21.58
C LYS A 758 23.87 -17.61 22.65
N GLY A 759 24.38 -17.45 23.87
CA GLY A 759 23.68 -16.83 24.99
C GLY A 759 24.11 -15.37 25.26
N MET A 760 23.50 -14.73 26.26
CA MET A 760 23.80 -13.34 26.63
C MET A 760 25.24 -13.11 27.13
N GLN A 761 25.91 -14.16 27.64
CA GLN A 761 27.26 -14.12 28.22
C GLN A 761 28.33 -14.81 27.35
N GLY A 762 28.00 -15.19 26.11
CA GLY A 762 28.89 -15.96 25.23
C GLY A 762 28.26 -17.29 24.81
N LEU A 763 29.09 -18.30 24.50
CA LEU A 763 28.60 -19.64 24.19
C LEU A 763 27.98 -20.27 25.45
N GLU A 764 26.74 -20.73 25.33
CA GLU A 764 25.98 -21.38 26.40
C GLU A 764 25.70 -22.85 26.04
N ALA A 765 25.96 -23.75 26.98
CA ALA A 765 25.64 -25.16 26.89
C ALA A 765 24.18 -25.39 27.29
N PHE A 766 23.46 -26.16 26.48
CA PHE A 766 22.11 -26.63 26.79
C PHE A 766 21.98 -28.13 26.56
N ASP A 767 20.97 -28.76 27.19
CA ASP A 767 20.77 -30.21 27.17
C ASP A 767 22.03 -30.97 27.62
N VAL A 768 22.53 -30.59 28.81
CA VAL A 768 23.77 -31.13 29.38
C VAL A 768 23.49 -32.39 30.17
N GLN A 769 24.23 -33.46 29.86
CA GLN A 769 24.08 -34.78 30.46
C GLN A 769 25.48 -35.35 30.79
N PRO A 770 25.67 -36.01 31.94
CA PRO A 770 26.86 -36.80 32.22
C PRO A 770 27.01 -37.87 31.16
N GLU A 771 28.26 -38.11 30.80
CA GLU A 771 28.61 -39.29 30.00
C GLU A 771 28.64 -40.56 30.86
#